data_AF-A0A8H4KLR1-F1
#
_entry.id   AF-A0A8H4KLR1-F1
#
_cell.length_a   1.000
_cell.length_b   1.000
_cell.length_c   1.000
_cell.angle_alpha   90.00
_cell.angle_beta   90.00
_cell.angle_gamma   90.00
#
_symmetry.space_group_name_H-M   'P 1'
#
loop_
_entity.id
_entity.type
_entity.pdbx_description
1 polymer ?
#
loop_
_entity_poly.entity_id
_entity_poly.type
_entity_poly.pdbx_seq_one_letter_code
_entity_poly.pdbx_strand_id
1 'polypeptide(L)'
;MADSTWSAFRGAMSSLTARDYAVVVISSWFAFKLLQALYNISPLHPLHKVPGPKLAAATYIPEFYHDVILFGRYTHAIKKMHEKYGPIVRINPHETHCADMAFSDEIYAAGGRKRNKPAHQVAGSGAGTANAFGTIDHDLHRVRRAPVARFFSRAMIARLEEEIHDLVQTLCNKLLAENNNAKNRGPFDVAHAYSCFTSDAISSYCFGEAFGLLSQDDWQPNFREATLAVLKPVFVFRFFPFLVASVKLAKHLVPFLPTDTALLVRTLQIDIPARVEKTKSDLHAGIHYDRPTVFADLLQSEFEEKEKNTVRLAEEAVAVVNAGTETTSWTLAVITYFLLSQPETLKKLRDELSQAVEDPCHLPSWTELEHLPYLGAVINEGLRLGYGVSSRSARVPTTEDLVYRGEFNKKPMTLVIPRGYAIGMSAAIAHHDEANFPDSYSFIPERWLNEDNKPRKDLERSMIAFSKGSRGCLGKNLALCELHLSLTALALRVMPHMRLFETTERDIAYDHDMFVPMTEKGSKGVRVTIDKRFTEGPGGEFIYEPDATLKYHLSGGEPMLYAGSSRGIPNRARPENDKGVDGYHSPIILTDNKLAYFQRKANQEKPPSFSKEIKPLIFREREYVYYKMLLTQRGQDLTGFRHLALSHPYTPVPQHQLEQVGISKDDRESWEHSLRPRIPETMEYRNYQQWIILHLEEDSRQLALGNRDGLHAAARDVLRDICNSILLAIDHDGISGHSRKHGIDASFTRDSNV
;
A
#
# COMPACT_ATOMS: atom_id res chain seq x y z
N MET A 1 45.90 7.37 -70.59
CA MET A 1 44.65 8.02 -70.13
C MET A 1 44.23 7.58 -68.72
N ALA A 2 44.40 6.32 -68.32
CA ALA A 2 44.07 5.87 -66.96
C ALA A 2 45.00 6.45 -65.86
N ASP A 3 46.28 6.67 -66.15
CA ASP A 3 47.25 7.22 -65.17
C ASP A 3 47.05 8.72 -64.91
N SER A 4 46.61 9.49 -65.91
CA SER A 4 46.35 10.93 -65.75
C SER A 4 45.08 11.21 -64.95
N THR A 5 44.07 10.35 -65.05
CA THR A 5 42.86 10.45 -64.23
C THR A 5 43.13 10.06 -62.77
N TRP A 6 43.99 9.06 -62.55
CA TRP A 6 44.37 8.64 -61.20
C TRP A 6 45.30 9.64 -60.50
N SER A 7 46.22 10.28 -61.23
CA SER A 7 47.07 11.34 -60.67
C SER A 7 46.28 12.62 -60.36
N ALA A 8 45.32 13.00 -61.22
CA ALA A 8 44.42 14.12 -60.96
C ALA A 8 43.50 13.86 -59.76
N PHE A 9 43.00 12.63 -59.60
CA PHE A 9 42.19 12.24 -58.44
C PHE A 9 43.00 12.26 -57.14
N ARG A 10 44.26 11.78 -57.15
CA ARG A 10 45.17 11.91 -55.99
C ARG A 10 45.50 13.36 -55.65
N GLY A 11 45.75 14.19 -56.67
CA GLY A 11 45.98 15.63 -56.50
C GLY A 11 44.79 16.33 -55.85
N ALA A 12 43.57 16.03 -56.32
CA ALA A 12 42.33 16.54 -55.74
C ALA A 12 42.15 16.07 -54.28
N MET A 13 42.35 14.79 -53.97
CA MET A 13 42.25 14.29 -52.59
C MET A 13 43.30 14.86 -51.65
N SER A 14 44.51 15.17 -52.15
CA SER A 14 45.57 15.82 -51.37
C SER A 14 45.32 17.30 -51.07
N SER A 15 44.40 17.93 -51.79
CA SER A 15 44.02 19.34 -51.61
C SER A 15 42.84 19.56 -50.65
N LEU A 16 42.16 18.47 -50.24
CA LEU A 16 41.03 18.52 -49.32
C LEU A 16 41.53 18.73 -47.89
N THR A 17 41.01 19.77 -47.25
CA THR A 17 41.25 20.03 -45.84
C THR A 17 40.35 19.15 -44.95
N ALA A 18 40.66 19.04 -43.67
CA ALA A 18 39.80 18.32 -42.70
C ALA A 18 38.35 18.86 -42.69
N ARG A 19 38.18 20.16 -42.97
CA ARG A 19 36.87 20.79 -43.14
C ARG A 19 36.11 20.22 -44.34
N ASP A 20 36.78 20.04 -45.47
CA ASP A 20 36.16 19.54 -46.70
C ASP A 20 35.73 18.07 -46.53
N TYR A 21 36.56 17.24 -45.88
CA TYR A 21 36.18 15.88 -45.50
C TYR A 21 34.96 15.86 -44.59
N ALA A 22 34.91 16.72 -43.56
CA ALA A 22 33.75 16.82 -42.68
C ALA A 22 32.47 17.23 -43.45
N VAL A 23 32.57 18.22 -44.35
CA VAL A 23 31.43 18.66 -45.17
C VAL A 23 30.94 17.54 -46.10
N VAL A 24 31.85 16.81 -46.75
CA VAL A 24 31.47 15.69 -47.63
C VAL A 24 30.79 14.57 -46.83
N VAL A 25 31.33 14.21 -45.67
CA VAL A 25 30.75 13.17 -44.81
C VAL A 25 29.36 13.58 -44.32
N ILE A 26 29.21 14.80 -43.82
CA ILE A 26 27.92 15.32 -43.33
C ILE A 26 26.90 15.40 -44.48
N SER A 27 27.30 15.92 -45.64
CA SER A 27 26.42 16.04 -46.81
C SER A 27 26.00 14.68 -47.36
N SER A 28 26.93 13.72 -47.43
CA SER A 28 26.65 12.35 -47.84
C SER A 28 25.68 11.66 -46.87
N TRP A 29 25.85 11.90 -45.56
CA TRP A 29 24.94 11.39 -44.54
C TRP A 29 23.53 11.99 -44.68
N PHE A 30 23.40 13.30 -44.89
CA PHE A 30 22.10 13.94 -45.14
C PHE A 30 21.44 13.43 -46.43
N ALA A 31 22.20 13.29 -47.52
CA ALA A 31 21.70 12.72 -48.77
C ALA A 31 21.21 11.28 -48.58
N PHE A 32 21.97 10.45 -47.86
CA PHE A 32 21.56 9.09 -47.51
C PHE A 32 20.25 9.09 -46.69
N LYS A 33 20.12 9.97 -45.69
CA LYS A 33 18.89 10.09 -44.89
C LYS A 33 17.70 10.56 -45.71
N LEU A 34 17.90 11.47 -46.66
CA LEU A 34 16.86 11.91 -47.58
C LEU A 34 16.41 10.77 -48.49
N LEU A 35 17.33 10.02 -49.09
CA LEU A 35 17.02 8.86 -49.92
C LEU A 35 16.28 7.78 -49.12
N GLN A 36 16.71 7.52 -47.89
CA GLN A 36 16.03 6.60 -46.98
C GLN A 36 14.59 7.05 -46.68
N ALA A 37 14.38 8.34 -46.42
CA ALA A 37 13.06 8.91 -46.18
C ALA A 37 12.14 8.79 -47.42
N LEU A 38 12.67 9.03 -48.62
CA LEU A 38 11.95 8.86 -49.88
C LEU A 38 11.60 7.38 -50.14
N TYR A 39 12.53 6.46 -49.88
CA TYR A 39 12.27 5.03 -49.96
C TYR A 39 11.12 4.62 -49.02
N ASN A 40 11.15 5.07 -47.78
CA ASN A 40 10.18 4.67 -46.75
C ASN A 40 8.73 5.02 -47.10
N ILE A 41 8.49 6.08 -47.88
CA ILE A 41 7.16 6.49 -48.35
C ILE A 41 6.83 5.99 -49.76
N SER A 42 7.82 5.45 -50.47
CA SER A 42 7.64 4.98 -51.84
C SER A 42 6.80 3.69 -51.87
N PRO A 43 6.15 3.36 -53.00
CA PRO A 43 5.47 2.08 -53.21
C PRO A 43 6.37 0.84 -53.06
N LEU A 44 7.70 1.02 -53.09
CA LEU A 44 8.67 -0.05 -52.88
C LEU A 44 8.74 -0.48 -51.41
N HIS A 45 8.32 0.38 -50.48
CA HIS A 45 8.35 0.04 -49.07
C HIS A 45 7.22 -0.96 -48.73
N PRO A 46 7.51 -2.04 -47.98
CA PRO A 46 6.50 -3.07 -47.63
C PRO A 46 5.27 -2.52 -46.89
N LEU A 47 5.43 -1.48 -46.06
CA LEU A 47 4.34 -0.80 -45.36
C LEU A 47 3.68 0.37 -46.11
N HIS A 48 3.92 0.57 -47.42
CA HIS A 48 3.39 1.76 -48.13
C HIS A 48 1.86 1.83 -48.16
N LYS A 49 1.17 0.69 -48.05
CA LYS A 49 -0.31 0.63 -48.03
C LYS A 49 -0.91 0.97 -46.67
N VAL A 50 -0.10 0.98 -45.61
CA VAL A 50 -0.58 1.29 -44.26
C VAL A 50 -0.78 2.81 -44.16
N PRO A 51 -1.99 3.29 -43.81
CA PRO A 51 -2.27 4.71 -43.75
C PRO A 51 -1.55 5.38 -42.57
N GLY A 52 -1.28 6.68 -42.68
CA GLY A 52 -0.64 7.45 -41.61
C GLY A 52 -0.01 8.76 -42.13
N PRO A 53 0.51 9.61 -41.24
CA PRO A 53 1.23 10.81 -41.63
C PRO A 53 2.47 10.47 -42.45
N LYS A 54 2.65 11.12 -43.62
CA LYS A 54 3.80 10.86 -44.50
C LYS A 54 5.15 11.11 -43.81
N LEU A 55 5.24 12.12 -42.94
CA LEU A 55 6.46 12.43 -42.19
C LEU A 55 6.82 11.31 -41.18
N ALA A 56 5.81 10.71 -40.54
CA ALA A 56 5.99 9.57 -39.65
C ALA A 56 6.38 8.31 -40.44
N ALA A 57 5.74 8.08 -41.58
CA ALA A 57 6.14 7.00 -42.49
C ALA A 57 7.58 7.18 -43.01
N ALA A 58 8.03 8.42 -43.25
CA ALA A 58 9.35 8.73 -43.79
C ALA A 58 10.47 8.66 -42.74
N THR A 59 10.22 9.14 -41.52
CA THR A 59 11.26 9.42 -40.52
C THR A 59 10.78 9.18 -39.09
N TYR A 60 11.71 9.07 -38.14
CA TYR A 60 11.40 9.06 -36.71
C TYR A 60 11.22 10.48 -36.10
N ILE A 61 11.24 11.55 -36.91
CA ILE A 61 11.18 12.93 -36.40
C ILE A 61 9.90 13.19 -35.59
N PRO A 62 8.69 12.75 -36.02
CA PRO A 62 7.48 12.96 -35.22
C PRO A 62 7.55 12.24 -33.87
N GLU A 63 8.02 10.99 -33.85
CA GLU A 63 8.21 10.24 -32.61
C GLU A 63 9.20 10.95 -31.69
N PHE A 64 10.35 11.40 -32.22
CA PHE A 64 11.34 12.15 -31.45
C PHE A 64 10.77 13.44 -30.87
N TYR A 65 10.05 14.22 -31.68
CA TYR A 65 9.43 15.45 -31.24
C TYR A 65 8.43 15.22 -30.10
N HIS A 66 7.56 14.24 -30.22
CA HIS A 66 6.55 13.98 -29.20
C HIS A 66 7.09 13.28 -27.95
N ASP A 67 7.99 12.29 -28.11
CA ASP A 67 8.54 11.52 -26.99
C ASP A 67 9.65 12.30 -26.25
N VAL A 68 10.53 13.02 -26.96
CA VAL A 68 11.69 13.72 -26.35
C VAL A 68 11.41 15.20 -26.10
N ILE A 69 10.90 15.94 -27.09
CA ILE A 69 10.72 17.40 -26.96
C ILE A 69 9.46 17.75 -26.17
N LEU A 70 8.34 17.06 -26.45
CA LEU A 70 7.08 17.23 -25.71
C LEU A 70 6.93 16.26 -24.52
N PHE A 71 7.95 15.46 -24.26
CA PHE A 71 8.06 14.57 -23.10
C PHE A 71 6.93 13.53 -23.01
N GLY A 72 7.05 12.44 -23.77
CA GLY A 72 6.16 11.29 -23.67
C GLY A 72 4.75 11.48 -24.24
N ARG A 73 4.54 12.47 -25.12
CA ARG A 73 3.22 12.81 -25.67
C ARG A 73 2.88 12.06 -26.96
N TYR A 74 3.66 11.06 -27.36
CA TYR A 74 3.43 10.42 -28.65
C TYR A 74 2.17 9.55 -28.69
N THR A 75 1.78 8.94 -27.56
CA THR A 75 0.53 8.18 -27.46
C THR A 75 -0.69 9.06 -27.76
N HIS A 76 -0.71 10.32 -27.30
CA HIS A 76 -1.76 11.29 -27.67
C HIS A 76 -1.78 11.60 -29.18
N ALA A 77 -0.60 11.75 -29.78
CA ALA A 77 -0.50 11.95 -31.22
C ALA A 77 -0.99 10.72 -31.99
N ILE A 78 -0.68 9.51 -31.52
CA ILE A 78 -1.14 8.24 -32.11
C ILE A 78 -2.68 8.12 -31.99
N LYS A 79 -3.28 8.48 -30.85
CA LYS A 79 -4.75 8.53 -30.70
C LYS A 79 -5.40 9.40 -31.79
N LYS A 80 -4.88 10.62 -32.00
CA LYS A 80 -5.32 11.52 -33.08
C LYS A 80 -5.07 10.95 -34.48
N MET A 81 -4.02 10.14 -34.67
CA MET A 81 -3.80 9.44 -35.94
C MET A 81 -4.88 8.39 -36.18
N HIS A 82 -5.32 7.65 -35.16
CA HIS A 82 -6.40 6.68 -35.32
C HIS A 82 -7.73 7.33 -35.73
N GLU A 83 -8.08 8.45 -35.12
CA GLU A 83 -9.27 9.24 -35.48
C GLU A 83 -9.28 9.63 -36.97
N LYS A 84 -8.09 9.90 -37.54
CA LYS A 84 -7.96 10.37 -38.93
C LYS A 84 -7.74 9.26 -39.96
N TYR A 85 -6.93 8.26 -39.63
CA TYR A 85 -6.40 7.28 -40.58
C TYR A 85 -6.98 5.87 -40.42
N GLY A 86 -7.63 5.58 -39.29
CA GLY A 86 -8.33 4.32 -39.03
C GLY A 86 -7.67 3.41 -38.00
N PRO A 87 -8.11 2.15 -37.89
CA PRO A 87 -7.77 1.26 -36.79
C PRO A 87 -6.31 0.80 -36.78
N ILE A 88 -5.62 0.86 -37.93
CA ILE A 88 -4.17 0.60 -38.03
C ILE A 88 -3.51 1.79 -38.69
N VAL A 89 -2.48 2.34 -38.04
CA VAL A 89 -1.75 3.52 -38.51
C VAL A 89 -0.25 3.30 -38.50
N ARG A 90 0.46 3.82 -39.49
CA ARG A 90 1.92 3.80 -39.54
C ARG A 90 2.47 4.97 -38.74
N ILE A 91 3.18 4.66 -37.64
CA ILE A 91 3.64 5.65 -36.66
C ILE A 91 5.13 5.96 -36.80
N ASN A 92 5.92 5.09 -37.40
CA ASN A 92 7.29 5.42 -37.80
C ASN A 92 7.65 4.56 -39.03
N PRO A 93 8.88 4.63 -39.58
CA PRO A 93 9.22 3.86 -40.76
C PRO A 93 9.08 2.34 -40.60
N HIS A 94 9.25 1.81 -39.37
CA HIS A 94 9.34 0.38 -39.09
C HIS A 94 8.24 -0.16 -38.16
N GLU A 95 7.31 0.69 -37.72
CA GLU A 95 6.29 0.37 -36.73
C GLU A 95 4.91 0.90 -37.14
N THR A 96 3.92 0.07 -36.89
CA THR A 96 2.50 0.37 -37.00
C THR A 96 1.84 0.25 -35.63
N HIS A 97 0.75 0.97 -35.43
CA HIS A 97 -0.05 0.91 -34.20
C HIS A 97 -1.47 0.48 -34.54
N CYS A 98 -2.05 -0.34 -33.68
CA CYS A 98 -3.41 -0.86 -33.79
C CYS A 98 -4.25 -0.35 -32.62
N ALA A 99 -5.48 0.10 -32.90
CA ALA A 99 -6.46 0.47 -31.88
C ALA A 99 -7.64 -0.51 -31.79
N ASP A 100 -7.75 -1.47 -32.71
CA ASP A 100 -8.84 -2.43 -32.76
C ASP A 100 -8.53 -3.67 -31.92
N MET A 101 -9.20 -3.80 -30.77
CA MET A 101 -8.98 -4.88 -29.81
C MET A 101 -9.26 -6.28 -30.35
N ALA A 102 -10.09 -6.42 -31.39
CA ALA A 102 -10.33 -7.71 -32.03
C ALA A 102 -9.06 -8.29 -32.68
N PHE A 103 -8.07 -7.45 -33.01
CA PHE A 103 -6.79 -7.88 -33.58
C PHE A 103 -5.70 -8.14 -32.54
N SER A 104 -6.00 -7.98 -31.25
CA SER A 104 -5.00 -8.09 -30.18
C SER A 104 -4.34 -9.46 -30.09
N ASP A 105 -5.06 -10.55 -30.31
CA ASP A 105 -4.53 -11.91 -30.21
C ASP A 105 -3.61 -12.28 -31.39
N GLU A 106 -3.73 -11.58 -32.53
CA GLU A 106 -2.80 -11.70 -33.67
C GLU A 106 -1.46 -11.00 -33.39
N ILE A 107 -1.52 -9.84 -32.74
CA ILE A 107 -0.33 -9.08 -32.32
C ILE A 107 0.38 -9.82 -31.18
N TYR A 108 -0.37 -10.16 -30.13
CA TYR A 108 0.09 -10.76 -28.89
C TYR A 108 -0.13 -12.27 -28.87
N ALA A 109 0.51 -12.95 -29.83
CA ALA A 109 0.26 -14.36 -30.06
C ALA A 109 0.75 -15.29 -28.93
N ALA A 110 0.05 -16.41 -28.77
CA ALA A 110 0.41 -17.56 -27.94
C ALA A 110 0.75 -18.78 -28.81
N GLY A 111 1.05 -19.93 -28.18
CA GLY A 111 1.09 -21.23 -28.88
C GLY A 111 2.24 -21.41 -29.89
N GLY A 112 3.45 -20.93 -29.58
CA GLY A 112 4.64 -21.15 -30.42
C GLY A 112 4.81 -20.18 -31.60
N ARG A 113 3.85 -19.27 -31.83
CA ARG A 113 3.98 -18.16 -32.77
C ARG A 113 5.03 -17.16 -32.28
N LYS A 114 6.08 -16.95 -33.09
CA LYS A 114 7.24 -16.16 -32.67
C LYS A 114 6.98 -14.67 -32.78
N ARG A 115 7.33 -13.95 -31.72
CA ARG A 115 7.20 -12.50 -31.56
C ARG A 115 8.45 -11.94 -30.91
N ASN A 116 9.20 -11.15 -31.65
CA ASN A 116 10.33 -10.37 -31.13
C ASN A 116 9.85 -9.03 -30.56
N LYS A 117 10.67 -8.37 -29.74
CA LYS A 117 10.48 -6.95 -29.41
C LYS A 117 11.22 -6.08 -30.43
N PRO A 118 10.72 -4.88 -30.78
CA PRO A 118 11.48 -3.97 -31.64
C PRO A 118 12.73 -3.46 -30.92
N ALA A 119 13.89 -3.52 -31.60
CA ALA A 119 15.16 -3.07 -31.03
C ALA A 119 15.11 -1.61 -30.57
N HIS A 120 14.45 -0.75 -31.36
CA HIS A 120 14.22 0.67 -31.02
C HIS A 120 13.52 0.83 -29.66
N GLN A 121 12.48 0.04 -29.37
CA GLN A 121 11.79 0.14 -28.08
C GLN A 121 12.64 -0.39 -26.91
N VAL A 122 13.37 -1.49 -27.13
CA VAL A 122 14.23 -2.10 -26.11
C VAL A 122 15.45 -1.24 -25.78
N ALA A 123 15.97 -0.48 -26.75
CA ALA A 123 17.10 0.42 -26.58
C ALA A 123 16.90 1.46 -25.45
N GLY A 124 15.64 1.81 -25.13
CA GLY A 124 15.32 2.69 -24.02
C GLY A 124 15.40 2.06 -22.63
N SER A 125 15.63 0.74 -22.52
CA SER A 125 15.61 0.01 -21.24
C SER A 125 16.79 0.40 -20.33
N GLY A 126 16.52 1.20 -19.30
CA GLY A 126 17.50 1.55 -18.27
C GLY A 126 17.92 0.39 -17.36
N ALA A 127 17.12 -0.69 -17.32
CA ALA A 127 17.40 -1.91 -16.54
C ALA A 127 18.34 -2.91 -17.27
N GLY A 128 18.89 -2.51 -18.42
CA GLY A 128 19.72 -3.38 -19.25
C GLY A 128 18.90 -4.30 -20.18
N THR A 129 19.63 -5.15 -20.91
CA THR A 129 19.09 -6.03 -21.95
C THR A 129 19.43 -7.51 -21.72
N ALA A 130 20.13 -7.85 -20.63
CA ALA A 130 20.43 -9.23 -20.28
C ALA A 130 19.31 -9.93 -19.49
N ASN A 131 18.32 -9.17 -18.98
CA ASN A 131 17.12 -9.71 -18.34
C ASN A 131 16.05 -10.16 -19.35
N ALA A 132 15.06 -10.95 -18.89
CA ALA A 132 13.98 -11.45 -19.73
C ALA A 132 13.17 -10.31 -20.38
N PHE A 133 12.87 -9.23 -19.64
CA PHE A 133 12.11 -8.10 -20.17
C PHE A 133 12.81 -7.42 -21.36
N GLY A 134 14.11 -7.14 -21.26
CA GLY A 134 14.93 -6.49 -22.29
C GLY A 134 15.39 -7.43 -23.41
N THR A 135 15.02 -8.72 -23.38
CA THR A 135 15.45 -9.68 -24.41
C THR A 135 14.62 -9.53 -25.69
N ILE A 136 15.28 -9.16 -26.80
CA ILE A 136 14.64 -8.95 -28.11
C ILE A 136 14.14 -10.25 -28.73
N ASP A 137 14.99 -11.26 -28.80
CA ASP A 137 14.70 -12.53 -29.47
C ASP A 137 13.67 -13.36 -28.70
N HIS A 138 12.75 -14.01 -29.42
CA HIS A 138 11.68 -14.80 -28.83
C HIS A 138 12.17 -16.07 -28.14
N ASP A 139 13.08 -16.81 -28.77
CA ASP A 139 13.50 -18.11 -28.27
C ASP A 139 14.42 -17.93 -27.05
N LEU A 140 15.34 -16.95 -27.10
CA LEU A 140 16.15 -16.57 -25.94
C LEU A 140 15.29 -16.04 -24.80
N HIS A 141 14.29 -15.21 -25.08
CA HIS A 141 13.33 -14.76 -24.06
C HIS A 141 12.62 -15.95 -23.41
N ARG A 142 12.20 -16.95 -24.19
CA ARG A 142 11.54 -18.15 -23.66
C ARG A 142 12.46 -18.92 -22.71
N VAL A 143 13.73 -19.11 -23.10
CA VAL A 143 14.76 -19.75 -22.26
C VAL A 143 14.95 -18.98 -20.94
N ARG A 144 15.05 -17.65 -21.01
CA ARG A 144 15.24 -16.80 -19.82
C ARG A 144 14.01 -16.74 -18.91
N ARG A 145 12.81 -16.64 -19.50
CA ARG A 145 11.55 -16.47 -18.77
C ARG A 145 11.09 -17.76 -18.10
N ALA A 146 11.19 -18.91 -18.76
CA ALA A 146 10.50 -20.13 -18.31
C ALA A 146 10.82 -20.52 -16.85
N PRO A 147 12.08 -20.50 -16.39
CA PRO A 147 12.38 -20.90 -15.02
C PRO A 147 12.11 -19.80 -13.99
N VAL A 148 11.89 -18.55 -14.42
CA VAL A 148 11.40 -17.48 -13.55
C VAL A 148 9.87 -17.56 -13.45
N ALA A 149 9.17 -17.90 -14.53
CA ALA A 149 7.71 -17.96 -14.59
C ALA A 149 7.07 -19.01 -13.67
N ARG A 150 7.80 -20.07 -13.29
CA ARG A 150 7.32 -21.05 -12.29
C ARG A 150 7.06 -20.41 -10.92
N PHE A 151 7.86 -19.39 -10.57
CA PHE A 151 7.68 -18.62 -9.35
C PHE A 151 6.38 -17.84 -9.41
N PHE A 152 6.12 -17.13 -10.50
CA PHE A 152 4.88 -16.35 -10.64
C PHE A 152 3.64 -17.18 -11.05
N SER A 153 3.67 -18.50 -10.86
CA SER A 153 2.51 -19.37 -11.05
C SER A 153 1.52 -19.24 -9.90
N ARG A 154 0.22 -19.43 -10.17
CA ARG A 154 -0.83 -19.35 -9.14
C ARG A 154 -0.53 -20.23 -7.92
N ALA A 155 -0.09 -21.47 -8.15
CA ALA A 155 0.22 -22.41 -7.09
C ALA A 155 1.40 -21.98 -6.20
N MET A 156 2.40 -21.31 -6.78
CA MET A 156 3.53 -20.80 -5.99
C MET A 156 3.15 -19.52 -5.23
N ILE A 157 2.40 -18.60 -5.85
CA ILE A 157 1.91 -17.40 -5.14
C ILE A 157 1.03 -17.78 -3.95
N ALA A 158 0.16 -18.78 -4.08
CA ALA A 158 -0.66 -19.28 -2.97
C ALA A 158 0.16 -19.83 -1.80
N ARG A 159 1.40 -20.32 -2.02
CA ARG A 159 2.29 -20.77 -0.93
C ARG A 159 2.90 -19.63 -0.13
N LEU A 160 2.89 -18.42 -0.67
CA LEU A 160 3.50 -17.23 -0.08
C LEU A 160 2.45 -16.23 0.38
N GLU A 161 1.18 -16.61 0.27
CA GLU A 161 0.06 -15.76 0.58
C GLU A 161 0.10 -15.27 2.02
N GLU A 162 0.50 -16.12 2.98
CA GLU A 162 0.62 -15.79 4.41
C GLU A 162 1.53 -14.57 4.65
N GLU A 163 2.67 -14.49 3.96
CA GLU A 163 3.56 -13.33 4.09
C GLU A 163 2.92 -12.04 3.51
N ILE A 164 2.14 -12.17 2.44
CA ILE A 164 1.40 -11.04 1.86
C ILE A 164 0.30 -10.60 2.83
N HIS A 165 -0.39 -11.52 3.50
CA HIS A 165 -1.34 -11.18 4.57
C HIS A 165 -0.66 -10.36 5.67
N ASP A 166 0.48 -10.81 6.19
CA ASP A 166 1.22 -10.12 7.25
C ASP A 166 1.63 -8.69 6.82
N LEU A 167 2.15 -8.54 5.60
CA LEU A 167 2.50 -7.24 5.03
C LEU A 167 1.26 -6.34 4.85
N VAL A 168 0.12 -6.89 4.42
CA VAL A 168 -1.15 -6.13 4.30
C VAL A 168 -1.63 -5.66 5.67
N GLN A 169 -1.58 -6.52 6.69
CA GLN A 169 -1.97 -6.15 8.04
C GLN A 169 -1.04 -5.08 8.63
N THR A 170 0.27 -5.20 8.36
CA THR A 170 1.29 -4.20 8.75
C THR A 170 1.02 -2.85 8.10
N LEU A 171 0.72 -2.84 6.80
CA LEU A 171 0.33 -1.65 6.05
C LEU A 171 -0.90 -0.98 6.67
N CYS A 172 -1.96 -1.75 6.93
CA CYS A 172 -3.19 -1.22 7.52
C CYS A 172 -2.96 -0.65 8.92
N ASN A 173 -2.20 -1.35 9.76
CA ASN A 173 -1.85 -0.91 11.11
C ASN A 173 -1.06 0.39 11.09
N LYS A 174 -0.05 0.49 10.21
CA LYS A 174 0.76 1.70 10.06
C LYS A 174 -0.05 2.88 9.56
N LEU A 175 -0.89 2.69 8.53
CA LEU A 175 -1.80 3.73 8.03
C LEU A 175 -2.72 4.26 9.14
N LEU A 176 -3.35 3.36 9.92
CA LEU A 176 -4.21 3.75 11.03
C LEU A 176 -3.43 4.45 12.16
N ALA A 177 -2.16 4.11 12.34
CA ALA A 177 -1.28 4.70 13.34
C ALA A 177 -0.68 6.06 12.92
N GLU A 178 -0.81 6.50 11.67
CA GLU A 178 -0.07 7.69 11.21
C GLU A 178 -0.36 8.96 12.02
N ASN A 179 -1.60 9.12 12.50
CA ASN A 179 -1.96 10.25 13.34
C ASN A 179 -1.47 10.16 14.81
N ASN A 180 -0.83 9.06 15.20
CA ASN A 180 -0.23 8.91 16.52
C ASN A 180 1.18 9.51 16.59
N ASN A 181 1.84 9.68 15.45
CA ASN A 181 3.16 10.29 15.41
C ASN A 181 3.03 11.81 15.41
N ALA A 182 3.36 12.46 16.54
CA ALA A 182 3.23 13.91 16.70
C ALA A 182 4.05 14.72 15.67
N LYS A 183 5.04 14.10 15.02
CA LYS A 183 5.90 14.72 14.00
C LYS A 183 5.27 14.73 12.58
N ASN A 184 4.35 13.81 12.26
CA ASN A 184 3.82 13.60 10.91
C ASN A 184 2.29 13.77 10.81
N ARG A 185 1.71 14.68 11.60
CA ARG A 185 0.30 15.04 11.45
C ARG A 185 0.10 15.87 10.18
N GLY A 186 0.02 15.21 9.03
CA GLY A 186 -0.17 15.88 7.76
C GLY A 186 -0.65 14.93 6.66
N PRO A 187 -1.22 15.49 5.59
CA PRO A 187 -1.60 14.72 4.42
C PRO A 187 -0.36 14.09 3.76
N PHE A 188 -0.48 12.86 3.29
CA PHE A 188 0.58 12.15 2.58
C PHE A 188 0.04 11.51 1.30
N ASP A 189 0.91 11.34 0.30
CA ASP A 189 0.55 10.57 -0.91
C ASP A 189 0.46 9.08 -0.58
N VAL A 190 -0.73 8.50 -0.71
CA VAL A 190 -1.00 7.10 -0.37
C VAL A 190 -0.20 6.13 -1.25
N ALA A 191 0.21 6.56 -2.46
CA ALA A 191 1.04 5.75 -3.35
C ALA A 191 2.42 5.43 -2.74
N HIS A 192 2.95 6.31 -1.87
CA HIS A 192 4.19 6.02 -1.13
C HIS A 192 4.02 4.85 -0.16
N ALA A 193 2.91 4.84 0.58
CA ALA A 193 2.62 3.75 1.52
C ALA A 193 2.47 2.41 0.80
N TYR A 194 1.74 2.42 -0.33
CA TYR A 194 1.59 1.23 -1.16
C TYR A 194 2.90 0.79 -1.82
N SER A 195 3.77 1.73 -2.22
CA SER A 195 5.10 1.42 -2.78
C SER A 195 6.02 0.74 -1.76
N CYS A 196 5.99 1.15 -0.48
CA CYS A 196 6.69 0.45 0.60
C CYS A 196 6.22 -1.00 0.74
N PHE A 197 4.90 -1.21 0.78
CA PHE A 197 4.29 -2.55 0.85
C PHE A 197 4.70 -3.44 -0.32
N THR A 198 4.52 -2.99 -1.56
CA THR A 198 4.83 -3.79 -2.76
C THR A 198 6.32 -4.06 -2.91
N SER A 199 7.17 -3.12 -2.48
CA SER A 199 8.63 -3.31 -2.49
C SER A 199 9.08 -4.37 -1.51
N ASP A 200 8.52 -4.40 -0.31
CA ASP A 200 8.83 -5.42 0.68
C ASP A 200 8.28 -6.79 0.25
N ALA A 201 7.08 -6.84 -0.34
CA ALA A 201 6.51 -8.07 -0.89
C ALA A 201 7.41 -8.67 -1.98
N ILE A 202 7.79 -7.89 -3.01
CA ILE A 202 8.61 -8.41 -4.11
C ILE A 202 10.05 -8.73 -3.69
N SER A 203 10.65 -7.93 -2.81
CA SER A 203 12.03 -8.17 -2.34
C SER A 203 12.12 -9.40 -1.46
N SER A 204 11.17 -9.56 -0.54
CA SER A 204 11.09 -10.77 0.29
C SER A 204 10.87 -12.01 -0.56
N TYR A 205 10.03 -11.90 -1.60
CA TYR A 205 9.82 -13.00 -2.51
C TYR A 205 11.07 -13.36 -3.34
N CYS A 206 11.81 -12.35 -3.81
CA CYS A 206 12.99 -12.55 -4.64
C CYS A 206 14.19 -13.11 -3.86
N PHE A 207 14.44 -12.61 -2.65
CA PHE A 207 15.68 -12.85 -1.90
C PHE A 207 15.47 -13.59 -0.57
N GLY A 208 14.23 -13.82 -0.16
CA GLY A 208 13.89 -14.38 1.15
C GLY A 208 13.88 -13.34 2.28
N GLU A 209 14.28 -12.10 2.02
CA GLU A 209 14.39 -10.99 2.96
C GLU A 209 13.80 -9.70 2.36
N ALA A 210 12.87 -9.07 3.08
CA ALA A 210 12.32 -7.77 2.70
C ALA A 210 13.39 -6.65 2.78
N PHE A 211 13.13 -5.52 2.13
CA PHE A 211 13.97 -4.32 2.27
C PHE A 211 13.71 -3.57 3.58
N GLY A 212 12.53 -3.75 4.18
CA GLY A 212 12.14 -3.10 5.44
C GLY A 212 11.57 -1.69 5.23
N LEU A 213 11.14 -1.36 4.01
CA LEU A 213 10.59 -0.04 3.68
C LEU A 213 9.22 0.18 4.34
N LEU A 214 8.47 -0.88 4.60
CA LEU A 214 7.19 -0.79 5.30
C LEU A 214 7.37 -0.59 6.81
N SER A 215 8.41 -1.23 7.39
CA SER A 215 8.70 -1.19 8.83
C SER A 215 9.39 0.08 9.33
N GLN A 216 9.94 0.90 8.44
CA GLN A 216 10.56 2.18 8.83
C GLN A 216 9.50 3.15 9.37
N ASP A 217 9.90 4.18 10.11
CA ASP A 217 8.94 5.12 10.73
C ASP A 217 8.13 5.91 9.68
N ASP A 218 8.81 6.44 8.66
CA ASP A 218 8.21 7.28 7.61
C ASP A 218 7.83 6.47 6.36
N TRP A 219 7.13 7.08 5.40
CA TRP A 219 6.95 6.50 4.05
C TRP A 219 8.11 6.79 3.10
N GLN A 220 9.08 7.58 3.57
CA GLN A 220 10.29 7.93 2.84
C GLN A 220 11.51 7.63 3.71
N PRO A 221 12.66 7.26 3.11
CA PRO A 221 12.87 7.06 1.67
C PRO A 221 12.07 5.88 1.09
N ASN A 222 11.71 5.95 -0.20
CA ASN A 222 11.07 4.86 -0.95
C ASN A 222 11.55 4.85 -2.41
N PHE A 223 11.14 3.85 -3.19
CA PHE A 223 11.59 3.69 -4.58
C PHE A 223 10.76 4.46 -5.62
N ARG A 224 9.69 5.16 -5.24
CA ARG A 224 8.80 5.79 -6.22
C ARG A 224 9.47 6.91 -7.00
N GLU A 225 9.91 7.96 -6.30
CA GLU A 225 10.56 9.13 -6.91
C GLU A 225 11.83 8.75 -7.69
N ALA A 226 12.56 7.83 -7.10
CA ALA A 226 13.70 7.17 -7.67
C ALA A 226 13.37 6.46 -9.01
N THR A 227 12.39 5.55 -9.02
CA THR A 227 11.98 4.81 -10.23
C THR A 227 11.55 5.78 -11.33
N LEU A 228 10.77 6.81 -10.97
CA LEU A 228 10.40 7.87 -11.90
C LEU A 228 11.62 8.58 -12.47
N ALA A 229 12.64 8.91 -11.66
CA ALA A 229 13.88 9.54 -12.12
C ALA A 229 14.63 8.69 -13.17
N VAL A 230 14.64 7.35 -13.03
CA VAL A 230 15.25 6.45 -14.03
C VAL A 230 14.43 6.32 -15.30
N LEU A 231 13.11 6.45 -15.21
CA LEU A 231 12.23 6.41 -16.38
C LEU A 231 12.27 7.71 -17.20
N LYS A 232 12.60 8.87 -16.61
CA LYS A 232 12.65 10.16 -17.34
C LYS A 232 13.51 10.12 -18.63
N PRO A 233 14.73 9.56 -18.64
CA PRO A 233 15.55 9.48 -19.85
C PRO A 233 15.17 8.37 -20.84
N VAL A 234 14.11 7.57 -20.60
CA VAL A 234 13.76 6.39 -21.42
C VAL A 234 13.67 6.70 -22.91
N PHE A 235 13.09 7.85 -23.27
CA PHE A 235 12.96 8.27 -24.67
C PHE A 235 14.28 8.77 -25.25
N VAL A 236 15.11 9.42 -24.44
CA VAL A 236 16.46 9.82 -24.88
C VAL A 236 17.30 8.58 -25.19
N PHE A 237 17.29 7.58 -24.30
CA PHE A 237 18.01 6.32 -24.51
C PHE A 237 17.53 5.54 -25.72
N ARG A 238 16.22 5.56 -26.00
CA ARG A 238 15.64 4.96 -27.21
C ARG A 238 16.28 5.50 -28.49
N PHE A 239 16.53 6.80 -28.58
CA PHE A 239 17.16 7.43 -29.75
C PHE A 239 18.69 7.43 -29.71
N PHE A 240 19.26 7.42 -28.51
CA PHE A 240 20.70 7.48 -28.27
C PHE A 240 21.15 6.37 -27.31
N PRO A 241 21.11 5.09 -27.74
CA PRO A 241 21.36 3.94 -26.86
C PRO A 241 22.75 3.92 -26.23
N PHE A 242 23.74 4.57 -26.85
CA PHE A 242 25.08 4.69 -26.26
C PHE A 242 25.06 5.45 -24.93
N LEU A 243 24.06 6.31 -24.68
CA LEU A 243 23.90 7.04 -23.42
C LEU A 243 23.50 6.12 -22.26
N VAL A 244 22.97 4.92 -22.51
CA VAL A 244 22.70 3.93 -21.45
C VAL A 244 23.98 3.56 -20.69
N ALA A 245 25.16 3.66 -21.32
CA ALA A 245 26.44 3.46 -20.65
C ALA A 245 26.65 4.44 -19.48
N SER A 246 26.06 5.63 -19.52
CA SER A 246 26.11 6.61 -18.41
C SER A 246 25.43 6.09 -17.14
N VAL A 247 24.39 5.25 -17.28
CA VAL A 247 23.72 4.62 -16.13
C VAL A 247 24.70 3.72 -15.37
N LYS A 248 25.56 2.98 -16.08
CA LYS A 248 26.58 2.13 -15.44
C LYS A 248 27.69 2.93 -14.76
N LEU A 249 27.93 4.16 -15.22
CA LEU A 249 28.90 5.08 -14.60
C LEU A 249 28.33 5.72 -13.31
N ALA A 250 27.00 5.84 -13.19
CA ALA A 250 26.33 6.49 -12.07
C ALA A 250 26.67 5.88 -10.69
N LYS A 251 26.91 4.57 -10.58
CA LYS A 251 27.37 3.94 -9.32
C LYS A 251 28.64 4.55 -8.74
N HIS A 252 29.51 5.11 -9.58
CA HIS A 252 30.75 5.74 -9.15
C HIS A 252 30.56 7.18 -8.67
N LEU A 253 29.37 7.75 -8.87
CA LEU A 253 29.03 9.13 -8.55
C LEU A 253 27.97 9.24 -7.45
N VAL A 254 27.57 8.13 -6.80
CA VAL A 254 26.54 8.09 -5.74
C VAL A 254 26.69 9.20 -4.69
N PRO A 255 27.90 9.53 -4.17
CA PRO A 255 28.05 10.60 -3.19
C PRO A 255 27.67 12.01 -3.68
N PHE A 256 27.59 12.20 -5.00
CA PHE A 256 27.29 13.47 -5.66
C PHE A 256 25.87 13.52 -6.24
N LEU A 257 25.09 12.44 -6.10
CA LEU A 257 23.71 12.38 -6.57
C LEU A 257 22.75 12.93 -5.50
N PRO A 258 21.61 13.52 -5.90
CA PRO A 258 20.52 13.83 -4.98
C PRO A 258 20.10 12.59 -4.18
N THR A 259 19.69 12.77 -2.93
CA THR A 259 19.42 11.68 -1.97
C THR A 259 18.56 10.55 -2.54
N ASP A 260 17.45 10.89 -3.21
CA ASP A 260 16.52 9.89 -3.77
C ASP A 260 17.15 9.10 -4.94
N THR A 261 17.95 9.78 -5.76
CA THR A 261 18.68 9.14 -6.87
C THR A 261 19.86 8.31 -6.36
N ALA A 262 20.54 8.78 -5.32
CA ALA A 262 21.61 8.04 -4.65
C ALA A 262 21.08 6.73 -4.02
N LEU A 263 19.92 6.77 -3.36
CA LEU A 263 19.26 5.59 -2.81
C LEU A 263 19.01 4.55 -3.90
N LEU A 264 18.37 4.94 -5.00
CA LEU A 264 18.06 3.99 -6.06
C LEU A 264 19.29 3.44 -6.74
N VAL A 265 20.26 4.29 -7.07
CA VAL A 265 21.50 3.84 -7.71
C VAL A 265 22.21 2.86 -6.76
N ARG A 266 22.23 3.14 -5.46
CA ARG A 266 22.74 2.20 -4.45
C ARG A 266 21.93 0.91 -4.44
N THR A 267 20.61 0.97 -4.32
CA THR A 267 19.78 -0.25 -4.26
C THR A 267 19.90 -1.08 -5.53
N LEU A 268 19.75 -0.49 -6.72
CA LEU A 268 19.72 -1.23 -7.98
C LEU A 268 21.10 -1.64 -8.47
N GLN A 269 22.13 -0.84 -8.24
CA GLN A 269 23.48 -1.10 -8.78
C GLN A 269 24.47 -1.64 -7.75
N ILE A 270 24.12 -1.61 -6.46
CA ILE A 270 24.98 -2.08 -5.36
C ILE A 270 24.24 -3.15 -4.55
N ASP A 271 23.11 -2.83 -3.92
CA ASP A 271 22.48 -3.73 -2.94
C ASP A 271 21.86 -4.98 -3.58
N ILE A 272 21.10 -4.84 -4.66
CA ILE A 272 20.51 -5.97 -5.39
C ILE A 272 21.60 -6.90 -5.97
N PRO A 273 22.63 -6.39 -6.70
CA PRO A 273 23.73 -7.23 -7.14
C PRO A 273 24.47 -7.91 -5.97
N ALA A 274 24.67 -7.21 -4.86
CA ALA A 274 25.30 -7.78 -3.67
C ALA A 274 24.45 -8.89 -3.05
N ARG A 275 23.13 -8.77 -3.05
CA ARG A 275 22.21 -9.84 -2.60
C ARG A 275 22.26 -11.06 -3.50
N VAL A 276 22.34 -10.89 -4.82
CA VAL A 276 22.54 -12.01 -5.76
C VAL A 276 23.88 -12.73 -5.49
N GLU A 277 24.96 -11.97 -5.26
CA GLU A 277 26.26 -12.57 -4.89
C GLU A 277 26.24 -13.23 -3.51
N LYS A 278 25.53 -12.65 -2.52
CA LYS A 278 25.30 -13.26 -1.21
C LYS A 278 24.57 -14.58 -1.36
N THR A 279 23.45 -14.62 -2.08
CA THR A 279 22.70 -15.86 -2.33
C THR A 279 23.57 -16.93 -2.99
N LYS A 280 24.39 -16.55 -3.97
CA LYS A 280 25.35 -17.46 -4.60
C LYS A 280 26.40 -17.99 -3.61
N SER A 281 26.90 -17.13 -2.74
CA SER A 281 27.87 -17.48 -1.70
C SER A 281 27.27 -18.39 -0.64
N ASP A 282 26.04 -18.10 -0.18
CA ASP A 282 25.28 -18.90 0.78
C ASP A 282 25.06 -20.32 0.24
N LEU A 283 24.65 -20.44 -1.03
CA LEU A 283 24.48 -21.73 -1.70
C LEU A 283 25.81 -22.50 -1.83
N HIS A 284 26.91 -21.83 -2.18
CA HIS A 284 28.24 -22.46 -2.21
C HIS A 284 28.72 -22.92 -0.83
N ALA A 285 28.30 -22.22 0.24
CA ALA A 285 28.58 -22.59 1.62
C ALA A 285 27.66 -23.70 2.15
N GLY A 286 26.72 -24.20 1.35
CA GLY A 286 25.77 -25.24 1.76
C GLY A 286 24.62 -24.73 2.63
N ILE A 287 24.37 -23.42 2.64
CA ILE A 287 23.23 -22.82 3.35
C ILE A 287 21.97 -23.09 2.52
N HIS A 288 20.99 -23.74 3.15
CA HIS A 288 19.68 -23.99 2.57
C HIS A 288 18.68 -22.96 3.10
N TYR A 289 17.92 -22.35 2.21
CA TYR A 289 16.81 -21.48 2.58
C TYR A 289 15.59 -22.35 2.91
N ASP A 290 14.90 -22.03 4.00
CA ASP A 290 13.72 -22.77 4.47
C ASP A 290 12.54 -22.70 3.48
N ARG A 291 12.57 -21.71 2.57
CA ARG A 291 11.55 -21.49 1.53
C ARG A 291 12.18 -21.26 0.16
N PRO A 292 11.46 -21.60 -0.93
CA PRO A 292 11.89 -21.28 -2.28
C PRO A 292 12.00 -19.76 -2.49
N THR A 293 13.09 -19.31 -3.10
CA THR A 293 13.26 -17.89 -3.49
C THR A 293 13.58 -17.84 -4.97
N VAL A 294 13.18 -16.76 -5.65
CA VAL A 294 13.37 -16.66 -7.10
C VAL A 294 14.84 -16.87 -7.46
N PHE A 295 15.77 -16.20 -6.79
CA PHE A 295 17.19 -16.23 -7.19
C PHE A 295 17.96 -17.45 -6.67
N ALA A 296 17.66 -17.99 -5.48
CA ALA A 296 18.34 -19.20 -5.01
C ALA A 296 18.01 -20.40 -5.90
N ASP A 297 16.73 -20.62 -6.19
CA ASP A 297 16.27 -21.72 -7.02
C ASP A 297 16.63 -21.55 -8.51
N LEU A 298 16.81 -20.30 -8.99
CA LEU A 298 17.36 -20.05 -10.32
C LEU A 298 18.83 -20.48 -10.40
N LEU A 299 19.64 -20.16 -9.38
CA LEU A 299 21.05 -20.59 -9.31
C LEU A 299 21.18 -22.11 -9.26
N GLN A 300 20.26 -22.80 -8.59
CA GLN A 300 20.23 -24.27 -8.48
C GLN A 300 19.58 -24.99 -9.67
N SER A 301 18.94 -24.26 -10.60
CA SER A 301 18.22 -24.88 -11.73
C SER A 301 19.15 -25.43 -12.82
N GLU A 302 18.57 -26.22 -13.74
CA GLU A 302 19.25 -26.74 -14.94
C GLU A 302 19.53 -25.67 -16.02
N PHE A 303 19.55 -24.38 -15.66
CA PHE A 303 19.96 -23.32 -16.58
C PHE A 303 21.38 -23.58 -17.10
N GLU A 304 21.63 -23.24 -18.37
CA GLU A 304 23.00 -23.19 -18.89
C GLU A 304 23.85 -22.25 -18.02
N GLU A 305 25.09 -22.65 -17.68
CA GLU A 305 25.95 -21.89 -16.78
C GLU A 305 26.19 -20.43 -17.24
N LYS A 306 26.18 -20.18 -18.56
CA LYS A 306 26.28 -18.82 -19.10
C LYS A 306 25.12 -17.91 -18.68
N GLU A 307 23.94 -18.48 -18.47
CA GLU A 307 22.72 -17.77 -18.05
C GLU A 307 22.63 -17.64 -16.52
N LYS A 308 23.51 -18.30 -15.75
CA LYS A 308 23.68 -18.12 -14.29
C LYS A 308 24.74 -17.06 -13.93
N ASN A 309 25.24 -16.34 -14.93
CA ASN A 309 26.16 -15.23 -14.71
C ASN A 309 25.55 -14.17 -13.77
N THR A 310 26.32 -13.75 -12.75
CA THR A 310 25.80 -12.82 -11.73
C THR A 310 25.36 -11.47 -12.31
N VAL A 311 26.06 -10.91 -13.29
CA VAL A 311 25.68 -9.63 -13.92
C VAL A 311 24.30 -9.78 -14.58
N ARG A 312 24.06 -10.90 -15.26
CA ARG A 312 22.76 -11.17 -15.90
C ARG A 312 21.66 -11.40 -14.87
N LEU A 313 21.92 -12.17 -13.81
CA LEU A 313 20.94 -12.38 -12.73
C LEU A 313 20.66 -11.10 -11.94
N ALA A 314 21.64 -10.22 -11.77
CA ALA A 314 21.45 -8.91 -11.17
C ALA A 314 20.58 -8.00 -12.06
N GLU A 315 20.78 -7.98 -13.39
CA GLU A 315 19.88 -7.27 -14.31
C GLU A 315 18.45 -7.86 -14.26
N GLU A 316 18.30 -9.17 -14.10
CA GLU A 316 16.99 -9.82 -13.93
C GLU A 316 16.33 -9.41 -12.61
N ALA A 317 17.08 -9.39 -11.51
CA ALA A 317 16.62 -8.96 -10.20
C ALA A 317 16.16 -7.51 -10.18
N VAL A 318 16.95 -6.61 -10.76
CA VAL A 318 16.56 -5.20 -10.94
C VAL A 318 15.28 -5.08 -11.74
N ALA A 319 15.14 -5.84 -12.83
CA ALA A 319 13.93 -5.79 -13.66
C ALA A 319 12.68 -6.30 -12.92
N VAL A 320 12.79 -7.39 -12.16
CA VAL A 320 11.67 -7.98 -11.41
C VAL A 320 11.24 -7.08 -10.25
N VAL A 321 12.19 -6.58 -9.44
CA VAL A 321 11.90 -5.71 -8.29
C VAL A 321 11.27 -4.39 -8.77
N ASN A 322 11.85 -3.72 -9.76
CA ASN A 322 11.28 -2.46 -10.28
C ASN A 322 9.87 -2.64 -10.84
N ALA A 323 9.59 -3.76 -11.52
CA ALA A 323 8.28 -4.02 -12.09
C ALA A 323 7.22 -4.32 -11.02
N GLY A 324 7.60 -5.04 -9.95
CA GLY A 324 6.70 -5.43 -8.85
C GLY A 324 6.35 -4.29 -7.90
N THR A 325 7.19 -3.25 -7.79
CA THR A 325 6.95 -2.12 -6.89
C THR A 325 5.88 -1.15 -7.41
N GLU A 326 6.15 -0.39 -8.47
CA GLU A 326 5.34 0.81 -8.75
C GLU A 326 3.99 0.53 -9.43
N THR A 327 3.83 -0.60 -10.11
CA THR A 327 2.62 -0.88 -10.90
C THR A 327 1.41 -1.23 -10.04
N THR A 328 1.59 -2.12 -9.05
CA THR A 328 0.55 -2.46 -8.08
C THR A 328 0.24 -1.27 -7.17
N SER A 329 1.26 -0.57 -6.69
CA SER A 329 1.08 0.59 -5.80
C SER A 329 0.29 1.72 -6.46
N TRP A 330 0.57 2.01 -7.74
CA TRP A 330 -0.20 2.98 -8.51
C TRP A 330 -1.65 2.54 -8.73
N THR A 331 -1.88 1.27 -9.06
CA THR A 331 -3.23 0.73 -9.23
C THR A 331 -4.05 0.87 -7.95
N LEU A 332 -3.46 0.56 -6.78
CA LEU A 332 -4.11 0.79 -5.49
C LEU A 332 -4.41 2.26 -5.24
N ALA A 333 -3.49 3.18 -5.55
CA ALA A 333 -3.73 4.61 -5.38
C ALA A 333 -4.89 5.13 -6.25
N VAL A 334 -5.00 4.68 -7.51
CA VAL A 334 -6.11 5.00 -8.40
C VAL A 334 -7.43 4.46 -7.85
N ILE A 335 -7.47 3.20 -7.40
CA ILE A 335 -8.67 2.61 -6.79
C ILE A 335 -9.06 3.39 -5.53
N THR A 336 -8.10 3.70 -4.65
CA THR A 336 -8.34 4.47 -3.42
C THR A 336 -8.93 5.84 -3.72
N TYR A 337 -8.41 6.56 -4.72
CA TYR A 337 -8.98 7.85 -5.14
C TYR A 337 -10.45 7.71 -5.55
N PHE A 338 -10.76 6.75 -6.43
CA PHE A 338 -12.13 6.58 -6.93
C PHE A 338 -13.10 6.10 -5.83
N LEU A 339 -12.68 5.19 -4.97
CA LEU A 339 -13.52 4.73 -3.86
C LEU A 339 -13.79 5.84 -2.83
N LEU A 340 -12.82 6.71 -2.54
CA LEU A 340 -13.03 7.83 -1.63
C LEU A 340 -13.82 8.98 -2.25
N SER A 341 -13.73 9.19 -3.56
CA SER A 341 -14.52 10.19 -4.30
C SER A 341 -15.93 9.70 -4.67
N GLN A 342 -16.18 8.39 -4.62
CA GLN A 342 -17.48 7.77 -4.90
C GLN A 342 -17.96 6.92 -3.70
N PRO A 343 -18.57 7.54 -2.68
CA PRO A 343 -18.96 6.86 -1.44
C PRO A 343 -19.91 5.67 -1.65
N GLU A 344 -20.81 5.72 -2.63
CA GLU A 344 -21.73 4.63 -2.95
C GLU A 344 -21.00 3.39 -3.50
N THR A 345 -19.98 3.60 -4.34
CA THR A 345 -19.13 2.52 -4.87
C THR A 345 -18.35 1.84 -3.75
N LEU A 346 -17.76 2.64 -2.84
CA LEU A 346 -17.09 2.11 -1.65
C LEU A 346 -18.05 1.37 -0.71
N LYS A 347 -19.25 1.91 -0.48
CA LYS A 347 -20.27 1.27 0.34
C LYS A 347 -20.66 -0.09 -0.23
N LYS A 348 -20.95 -0.17 -1.54
CA LYS A 348 -21.32 -1.42 -2.21
C LYS A 348 -20.20 -2.47 -2.14
N LEU A 349 -18.94 -2.06 -2.29
CA LEU A 349 -17.80 -2.95 -2.08
C LEU A 349 -17.75 -3.46 -0.64
N ARG A 350 -17.89 -2.57 0.34
CA ARG A 350 -17.87 -2.96 1.76
C ARG A 350 -19.03 -3.87 2.16
N ASP A 351 -20.20 -3.69 1.57
CA ASP A 351 -21.39 -4.52 1.81
C ASP A 351 -21.18 -5.95 1.31
N GLU A 352 -20.51 -6.15 0.16
CA GLU A 352 -20.10 -7.48 -0.31
C GLU A 352 -19.01 -8.07 0.60
N LEU A 353 -17.97 -7.30 0.91
CA LEU A 353 -16.85 -7.78 1.72
C LEU A 353 -17.27 -8.16 3.15
N SER A 354 -18.19 -7.42 3.76
CA SER A 354 -18.65 -7.67 5.13
C SER A 354 -19.52 -8.93 5.25
N GLN A 355 -20.00 -9.49 4.14
CA GLN A 355 -20.68 -10.79 4.11
C GLN A 355 -19.70 -11.96 3.98
N ALA A 356 -18.53 -11.72 3.38
CA ALA A 356 -17.52 -12.74 3.11
C ALA A 356 -16.38 -12.77 4.14
N VAL A 357 -16.16 -11.67 4.85
CA VAL A 357 -15.04 -11.49 5.79
C VAL A 357 -15.59 -11.32 7.21
N GLU A 358 -15.40 -12.32 8.06
CA GLU A 358 -15.82 -12.27 9.47
C GLU A 358 -14.91 -11.35 10.30
N ASP A 359 -13.59 -11.46 10.12
CA ASP A 359 -12.58 -10.65 10.81
C ASP A 359 -11.65 -9.97 9.78
N PRO A 360 -11.70 -8.63 9.64
CA PRO A 360 -10.79 -7.90 8.74
C PRO A 360 -9.29 -8.05 9.06
N CYS A 361 -8.94 -8.48 10.27
CA CYS A 361 -7.55 -8.79 10.66
C CYS A 361 -7.11 -10.20 10.21
N HIS A 362 -8.05 -11.08 9.87
CA HIS A 362 -7.82 -12.44 9.40
C HIS A 362 -8.61 -12.66 8.11
N LEU A 363 -8.05 -12.20 6.99
CA LEU A 363 -8.73 -12.24 5.70
C LEU A 363 -8.89 -13.69 5.20
N PRO A 364 -9.96 -13.98 4.44
CA PRO A 364 -10.06 -15.21 3.65
C PRO A 364 -8.89 -15.34 2.67
N SER A 365 -8.73 -16.55 2.14
CA SER A 365 -7.66 -16.81 1.16
C SER A 365 -7.86 -15.98 -0.12
N TRP A 366 -6.77 -15.72 -0.83
CA TRP A 366 -6.82 -15.05 -2.14
C TRP A 366 -7.80 -15.76 -3.10
N THR A 367 -7.81 -17.10 -3.06
CA THR A 367 -8.73 -17.88 -3.90
C THR A 367 -10.19 -17.66 -3.53
N GLU A 368 -10.54 -17.49 -2.26
CA GLU A 368 -11.90 -17.16 -1.85
C GLU A 368 -12.30 -15.75 -2.28
N LEU A 369 -11.40 -14.77 -2.07
CA LEU A 369 -11.64 -13.37 -2.43
C LEU A 369 -11.84 -13.16 -3.93
N GLU A 370 -11.15 -13.92 -4.79
CA GLU A 370 -11.34 -13.84 -6.25
C GLU A 370 -12.74 -14.26 -6.73
N HIS A 371 -13.50 -15.00 -5.92
CA HIS A 371 -14.86 -15.36 -6.26
C HIS A 371 -15.88 -14.25 -5.95
N LEU A 372 -15.45 -13.17 -5.29
CA LEU A 372 -16.31 -12.03 -4.98
C LEU A 372 -16.45 -11.14 -6.23
N PRO A 373 -17.64 -11.11 -6.87
CA PRO A 373 -17.80 -10.50 -8.18
C PRO A 373 -17.56 -8.98 -8.15
N TYR A 374 -18.03 -8.26 -7.13
CA TYR A 374 -17.90 -6.81 -7.09
C TYR A 374 -16.47 -6.37 -6.73
N LEU A 375 -15.78 -7.06 -5.83
CA LEU A 375 -14.35 -6.87 -5.58
C LEU A 375 -13.54 -7.05 -6.88
N GLY A 376 -13.77 -8.14 -7.61
CA GLY A 376 -13.13 -8.39 -8.89
C GLY A 376 -13.43 -7.30 -9.94
N ALA A 377 -14.66 -6.79 -9.95
CA ALA A 377 -15.08 -5.70 -10.82
C ALA A 377 -14.35 -4.37 -10.48
N VAL A 378 -14.21 -4.01 -9.20
CA VAL A 378 -13.47 -2.84 -8.74
C VAL A 378 -11.99 -2.94 -9.12
N ILE A 379 -11.38 -4.12 -8.93
CA ILE A 379 -9.97 -4.36 -9.29
C ILE A 379 -9.78 -4.25 -10.80
N ASN A 380 -10.66 -4.84 -11.61
CA ASN A 380 -10.56 -4.75 -13.07
C ASN A 380 -10.73 -3.31 -13.57
N GLU A 381 -11.64 -2.53 -12.99
CA GLU A 381 -11.79 -1.12 -13.36
C GLU A 381 -10.60 -0.27 -12.92
N GLY A 382 -10.04 -0.57 -11.74
CA GLY A 382 -8.79 0.01 -11.27
C GLY A 382 -7.61 -0.28 -12.19
N LEU A 383 -7.45 -1.52 -12.65
CA LEU A 383 -6.42 -1.90 -13.62
C LEU A 383 -6.63 -1.24 -14.99
N ARG A 384 -7.88 -1.04 -15.41
CA ARG A 384 -8.22 -0.37 -16.66
C ARG A 384 -7.71 1.06 -16.67
N LEU A 385 -8.00 1.82 -15.61
CA LEU A 385 -7.64 3.23 -15.45
C LEU A 385 -6.24 3.45 -14.84
N GLY A 386 -5.65 2.41 -14.23
CA GLY A 386 -4.26 2.40 -13.80
C GLY A 386 -3.28 2.02 -14.92
N TYR A 387 -3.77 1.40 -16.00
CA TYR A 387 -3.08 0.95 -17.23
C TYR A 387 -1.91 -0.04 -17.06
N GLY A 388 -1.22 -0.05 -15.92
CA GLY A 388 0.07 -0.69 -15.74
C GLY A 388 1.13 -0.03 -16.63
N VAL A 389 1.35 -0.60 -17.81
CA VAL A 389 2.19 -0.01 -18.86
C VAL A 389 1.28 0.71 -19.85
N SER A 390 1.26 2.05 -19.80
CA SER A 390 0.45 2.89 -20.69
C SER A 390 1.00 2.93 -22.12
N SER A 391 2.32 2.82 -22.28
CA SER A 391 3.01 2.95 -23.56
C SER A 391 2.79 1.77 -24.51
N ARG A 392 3.01 2.02 -25.82
CA ARG A 392 2.83 1.01 -26.87
C ARG A 392 3.72 -0.23 -26.66
N SER A 393 3.10 -1.40 -26.56
CA SER A 393 3.79 -2.68 -26.39
C SER A 393 3.94 -3.40 -27.73
N ALA A 394 4.87 -2.97 -28.58
CA ALA A 394 4.95 -3.55 -29.92
C ALA A 394 5.60 -4.95 -29.96
N ARG A 395 5.23 -5.72 -30.99
CA ARG A 395 5.76 -7.04 -31.31
C ARG A 395 6.14 -7.08 -32.78
N VAL A 396 7.20 -7.82 -33.08
CA VAL A 396 7.65 -8.09 -34.45
C VAL A 396 7.37 -9.56 -34.77
N PRO A 397 6.39 -9.88 -35.63
CA PRO A 397 6.20 -11.24 -36.13
C PRO A 397 7.39 -11.62 -37.01
N THR A 398 8.00 -12.78 -36.78
CA THR A 398 9.22 -13.19 -37.49
C THR A 398 8.97 -14.28 -38.55
N THR A 399 7.87 -15.01 -38.44
CA THR A 399 7.59 -16.20 -39.26
C THR A 399 6.36 -16.07 -40.16
N GLU A 400 5.55 -15.03 -39.97
CA GLU A 400 4.25 -14.86 -40.63
C GLU A 400 3.93 -13.40 -40.87
N ASP A 401 3.13 -13.14 -41.89
CA ASP A 401 2.52 -11.83 -42.11
C ASP A 401 1.19 -11.77 -41.36
N LEU A 402 0.85 -10.61 -40.82
CA LEU A 402 -0.41 -10.43 -40.09
C LEU A 402 -1.45 -9.82 -41.02
N VAL A 403 -2.60 -10.48 -41.16
CA VAL A 403 -3.68 -10.03 -42.05
C VAL A 403 -4.80 -9.43 -41.21
N TYR A 404 -4.87 -8.10 -41.20
CA TYR A 404 -5.96 -7.36 -40.58
C TYR A 404 -7.17 -7.33 -41.50
N ARG A 405 -8.35 -7.64 -40.93
CA ARG A 405 -9.66 -7.50 -41.59
C ARG A 405 -10.57 -6.79 -40.62
N GLY A 406 -10.99 -5.59 -40.97
CA GLY A 406 -11.89 -4.79 -40.16
C GLY A 406 -12.60 -3.74 -41.00
N GLU A 407 -13.06 -2.69 -40.34
CA GLU A 407 -13.82 -1.62 -40.96
C GLU A 407 -13.28 -0.25 -40.54
N PHE A 408 -13.32 0.72 -41.45
CA PHE A 408 -13.10 2.12 -41.11
C PHE A 408 -14.08 3.00 -41.89
N ASN A 409 -14.77 3.91 -41.20
CA ASN A 409 -15.80 4.78 -41.80
C ASN A 409 -16.84 4.00 -42.63
N LYS A 410 -17.35 2.88 -42.11
CA LYS A 410 -18.33 2.02 -42.80
C LYS A 410 -17.83 1.39 -44.09
N LYS A 411 -16.51 1.29 -44.27
CA LYS A 411 -15.89 0.64 -45.42
C LYS A 411 -14.98 -0.50 -44.95
N PRO A 412 -15.09 -1.69 -45.58
CA PRO A 412 -14.22 -2.80 -45.25
C PRO A 412 -12.76 -2.42 -45.57
N MET A 413 -11.87 -2.82 -44.68
CA MET A 413 -10.45 -2.53 -44.73
C MET A 413 -9.70 -3.85 -44.55
N THR A 414 -8.81 -4.16 -45.49
CA THR A 414 -7.90 -5.30 -45.39
C THR A 414 -6.47 -4.81 -45.55
N LEU A 415 -5.64 -5.09 -44.56
CA LEU A 415 -4.22 -4.77 -44.58
C LEU A 415 -3.39 -6.02 -44.30
N VAL A 416 -2.23 -6.08 -44.94
CA VAL A 416 -1.20 -7.07 -44.62
C VAL A 416 -0.04 -6.32 -43.99
N ILE A 417 0.32 -6.72 -42.78
CA ILE A 417 1.51 -6.26 -42.08
C ILE A 417 2.59 -7.32 -42.30
N PRO A 418 3.60 -7.05 -43.14
CA PRO A 418 4.61 -8.05 -43.46
C PRO A 418 5.43 -8.44 -42.23
N ARG A 419 5.89 -9.69 -42.18
CA ARG A 419 6.85 -10.14 -41.16
C ARG A 419 8.06 -9.21 -41.08
N GLY A 420 8.63 -9.05 -39.89
CA GLY A 420 9.77 -8.16 -39.64
C GLY A 420 9.41 -6.71 -39.34
N TYR A 421 8.14 -6.30 -39.50
CA TYR A 421 7.66 -4.98 -39.11
C TYR A 421 6.93 -5.01 -37.78
N ALA A 422 7.14 -3.99 -36.96
CA ALA A 422 6.54 -3.92 -35.64
C ALA A 422 5.06 -3.51 -35.73
N ILE A 423 4.23 -4.13 -34.89
CA ILE A 423 2.88 -3.70 -34.61
C ILE A 423 2.59 -3.80 -33.11
N GLY A 424 1.90 -2.82 -32.55
CA GLY A 424 1.57 -2.78 -31.12
C GLY A 424 0.28 -2.05 -30.82
N MET A 425 -0.12 -2.14 -29.56
CA MET A 425 -1.22 -1.37 -28.97
C MET A 425 -0.72 -0.67 -27.70
N SER A 426 -1.31 0.47 -27.38
CA SER A 426 -1.14 1.18 -26.10
C SER A 426 -2.35 0.93 -25.22
N ALA A 427 -2.14 0.54 -23.95
CA ALA A 427 -3.23 0.37 -22.99
C ALA A 427 -4.02 1.68 -22.82
N ALA A 428 -3.33 2.83 -22.78
CA ALA A 428 -3.93 4.16 -22.69
C ALA A 428 -4.80 4.57 -23.90
N ILE A 429 -4.77 3.80 -25.00
CA ILE A 429 -5.68 3.97 -26.14
C ILE A 429 -6.74 2.87 -26.11
N ALA A 430 -6.33 1.60 -26.00
CA ALA A 430 -7.22 0.44 -26.04
C ALA A 430 -8.27 0.43 -24.93
N HIS A 431 -7.92 0.85 -23.72
CA HIS A 431 -8.85 0.91 -22.59
C HIS A 431 -9.85 2.08 -22.67
N HIS A 432 -9.70 2.95 -23.67
CA HIS A 432 -10.58 4.07 -23.99
C HIS A 432 -11.26 3.92 -25.36
N ASP A 433 -11.32 2.70 -25.88
CA ASP A 433 -12.19 2.38 -26.99
C ASP A 433 -13.65 2.36 -26.51
N GLU A 434 -14.41 3.40 -26.85
CA GLU A 434 -15.81 3.60 -26.46
C GLU A 434 -16.74 2.49 -26.97
N ALA A 435 -16.33 1.70 -27.98
CA ALA A 435 -17.11 0.54 -28.41
C ALA A 435 -17.07 -0.61 -27.37
N ASN A 436 -15.94 -0.74 -26.65
CA ASN A 436 -15.74 -1.74 -25.61
C ASN A 436 -16.04 -1.18 -24.21
N PHE A 437 -15.64 0.07 -23.95
CA PHE A 437 -15.75 0.74 -22.65
C PHE A 437 -16.51 2.06 -22.78
N PRO A 438 -17.85 2.06 -22.87
CA PRO A 438 -18.64 3.29 -22.87
C PRO A 438 -18.36 4.14 -21.63
N ASP A 439 -18.27 5.45 -21.80
CA ASP A 439 -17.86 6.41 -20.78
C ASP A 439 -16.50 6.02 -20.18
N SER A 440 -15.52 5.79 -21.06
CA SER A 440 -14.27 5.13 -20.71
C SER A 440 -13.42 5.86 -19.67
N TYR A 441 -13.64 7.16 -19.42
CA TYR A 441 -12.89 7.88 -18.39
C TYR A 441 -13.51 7.73 -16.99
N SER A 442 -14.77 7.31 -16.90
CA SER A 442 -15.49 7.11 -15.65
C SER A 442 -15.12 5.77 -15.00
N PHE A 443 -14.91 5.77 -13.69
CA PHE A 443 -14.71 4.55 -12.89
C PHE A 443 -16.07 3.89 -12.61
N ILE A 444 -16.40 2.84 -13.36
CA ILE A 444 -17.69 2.14 -13.27
C ILE A 444 -17.43 0.63 -13.13
N PRO A 445 -17.29 0.09 -11.90
CA PRO A 445 -17.10 -1.35 -11.68
C PRO A 445 -18.20 -2.21 -12.31
N GLU A 446 -19.44 -1.75 -12.29
CA GLU A 446 -20.62 -2.47 -12.81
C GLU A 446 -20.45 -2.91 -14.28
N ARG A 447 -19.61 -2.24 -15.07
CA ARG A 447 -19.39 -2.62 -16.47
C ARG A 447 -18.80 -4.02 -16.63
N TRP A 448 -18.12 -4.51 -15.60
CA TRP A 448 -17.48 -5.83 -15.56
C TRP A 448 -18.47 -6.94 -15.19
N LEU A 449 -19.70 -6.59 -14.84
CA LEU A 449 -20.73 -7.53 -14.43
C LEU A 449 -21.85 -7.58 -15.49
N ASN A 450 -22.45 -8.75 -15.65
CA ASN A 450 -23.68 -8.90 -16.43
C ASN A 450 -24.92 -8.70 -15.54
N GLU A 451 -26.13 -8.83 -16.11
CA GLU A 451 -27.39 -8.67 -15.38
C GLU A 451 -27.56 -9.63 -14.19
N ASP A 452 -26.86 -10.78 -14.21
CA ASP A 452 -26.84 -11.77 -13.11
C ASP A 452 -25.71 -11.51 -12.08
N ASN A 453 -25.04 -10.35 -12.12
CA ASN A 453 -23.84 -10.04 -11.33
C ASN A 453 -22.65 -11.00 -11.54
N LYS A 454 -22.54 -11.62 -12.73
CA LYS A 454 -21.41 -12.49 -13.10
C LYS A 454 -20.38 -11.73 -13.93
N PRO A 455 -19.07 -12.09 -13.83
CA PRO A 455 -18.02 -11.46 -14.62
C PRO A 455 -18.23 -11.55 -16.14
N ARG A 456 -18.04 -10.43 -16.83
CA ARG A 456 -18.11 -10.29 -18.29
C ARG A 456 -16.80 -10.68 -18.97
N LYS A 457 -16.72 -11.96 -19.37
CA LYS A 457 -15.54 -12.53 -20.05
C LYS A 457 -15.21 -11.89 -21.40
N ASP A 458 -16.20 -11.34 -22.08
CA ASP A 458 -16.01 -10.58 -23.33
C ASP A 458 -15.18 -9.31 -23.06
N LEU A 459 -15.49 -8.59 -21.98
CA LEU A 459 -14.80 -7.36 -21.60
C LEU A 459 -13.40 -7.63 -21.04
N GLU A 460 -13.24 -8.71 -20.26
CA GLU A 460 -11.94 -9.17 -19.76
C GLU A 460 -10.94 -9.44 -20.90
N ARG A 461 -11.41 -9.93 -22.06
CA ARG A 461 -10.56 -10.13 -23.24
C ARG A 461 -10.08 -8.81 -23.85
N SER A 462 -10.80 -7.72 -23.64
CA SER A 462 -10.41 -6.38 -24.10
C SER A 462 -9.42 -5.69 -23.13
N MET A 463 -9.12 -6.29 -21.99
CA MET A 463 -8.10 -5.80 -21.06
C MET A 463 -6.68 -6.14 -21.52
N ILE A 464 -5.80 -5.13 -21.57
CA ILE A 464 -4.37 -5.31 -21.86
C ILE A 464 -3.44 -4.66 -20.83
N ALA A 465 -3.93 -4.34 -19.63
CA ALA A 465 -3.10 -3.86 -18.51
C ALA A 465 -1.92 -4.80 -18.20
N PHE A 466 -2.14 -6.11 -18.30
CA PHE A 466 -1.10 -7.13 -18.14
C PHE A 466 -0.47 -7.58 -19.47
N SER A 467 -0.75 -6.90 -20.59
CA SER A 467 -0.46 -7.38 -21.95
C SER A 467 -1.01 -8.81 -22.20
N LYS A 468 -0.60 -9.44 -23.30
CA LYS A 468 -1.09 -10.75 -23.74
C LYS A 468 0.03 -11.60 -24.37
N GLY A 469 -0.29 -12.87 -24.63
CA GLY A 469 0.57 -13.81 -25.35
C GLY A 469 1.81 -14.25 -24.57
N SER A 470 2.81 -14.78 -25.29
CA SER A 470 4.03 -15.33 -24.68
C SER A 470 4.90 -14.32 -23.93
N ARG A 471 4.62 -13.02 -24.10
CA ARG A 471 5.31 -11.90 -23.45
C ARG A 471 4.38 -11.08 -22.53
N GLY A 472 3.28 -11.67 -22.07
CA GLY A 472 2.41 -11.06 -21.05
C GLY A 472 3.13 -10.83 -19.72
N CYS A 473 2.54 -10.03 -18.83
CA CYS A 473 3.08 -9.72 -17.51
C CYS A 473 3.50 -11.00 -16.79
N LEU A 474 4.72 -11.01 -16.27
CA LEU A 474 5.24 -12.13 -15.50
C LEU A 474 4.55 -12.20 -14.13
N GLY A 475 4.41 -11.06 -13.45
CA GLY A 475 3.88 -10.94 -12.10
C GLY A 475 2.35 -10.85 -11.98
N LYS A 476 1.57 -11.19 -13.02
CA LYS A 476 0.10 -11.02 -13.01
C LYS A 476 -0.56 -11.65 -11.76
N ASN A 477 -0.18 -12.87 -11.42
CA ASN A 477 -0.77 -13.57 -10.27
C ASN A 477 -0.38 -12.95 -8.93
N LEU A 478 0.88 -12.50 -8.80
CA LEU A 478 1.34 -11.79 -7.60
C LEU A 478 0.57 -10.47 -7.44
N ALA A 479 0.48 -9.66 -8.49
CA ALA A 479 -0.26 -8.40 -8.47
C ALA A 479 -1.74 -8.61 -8.13
N LEU A 480 -2.40 -9.64 -8.70
CA LEU A 480 -3.79 -9.95 -8.34
C LEU A 480 -3.91 -10.38 -6.87
N CYS A 481 -3.01 -11.22 -6.36
CA CYS A 481 -3.00 -11.60 -4.95
C CYS A 481 -2.87 -10.36 -4.04
N GLU A 482 -1.86 -9.53 -4.29
CA GLU A 482 -1.64 -8.26 -3.58
C GLU A 482 -2.87 -7.36 -3.64
N LEU A 483 -3.48 -7.16 -4.82
CA LEU A 483 -4.66 -6.30 -5.01
C LEU A 483 -5.87 -6.82 -4.25
N HIS A 484 -6.18 -8.12 -4.31
CA HIS A 484 -7.35 -8.68 -3.62
C HIS A 484 -7.19 -8.57 -2.10
N LEU A 485 -6.03 -8.95 -1.57
CA LEU A 485 -5.78 -8.92 -0.12
C LEU A 485 -5.73 -7.49 0.41
N SER A 486 -4.92 -6.63 -0.21
CA SER A 486 -4.76 -5.25 0.24
C SER A 486 -6.04 -4.43 0.10
N LEU A 487 -6.75 -4.52 -1.04
CA LEU A 487 -7.98 -3.77 -1.23
C LEU A 487 -9.07 -4.20 -0.24
N THR A 488 -9.20 -5.50 0.02
CA THR A 488 -10.15 -6.03 1.00
C THR A 488 -9.87 -5.46 2.40
N ALA A 489 -8.62 -5.56 2.86
CA ALA A 489 -8.23 -5.04 4.16
C ALA A 489 -8.39 -3.51 4.25
N LEU A 490 -7.94 -2.78 3.23
CA LEU A 490 -8.04 -1.33 3.17
C LEU A 490 -9.50 -0.87 3.19
N ALA A 491 -10.37 -1.47 2.38
CA ALA A 491 -11.78 -1.10 2.30
C ALA A 491 -12.53 -1.33 3.61
N LEU A 492 -12.22 -2.42 4.32
CA LEU A 492 -12.85 -2.75 5.60
C LEU A 492 -12.27 -1.96 6.78
N ARG A 493 -10.94 -1.80 6.83
CA ARG A 493 -10.23 -1.27 8.01
C ARG A 493 -9.84 0.20 7.90
N VAL A 494 -9.33 0.64 6.75
CA VAL A 494 -8.61 1.93 6.65
C VAL A 494 -9.42 3.01 5.92
N MET A 495 -9.95 2.71 4.74
CA MET A 495 -10.75 3.63 3.92
C MET A 495 -11.93 4.29 4.65
N PRO A 496 -12.61 3.63 5.62
CA PRO A 496 -13.63 4.31 6.41
C PRO A 496 -13.05 5.55 7.13
N HIS A 497 -11.82 5.46 7.59
CA HIS A 497 -11.10 6.51 8.29
C HIS A 497 -10.28 7.40 7.34
N MET A 498 -10.24 7.12 6.04
CA MET A 498 -9.41 7.87 5.10
C MET A 498 -10.23 8.97 4.41
N ARG A 499 -9.62 10.13 4.17
CA ARG A 499 -10.22 11.24 3.41
C ARG A 499 -9.23 11.77 2.39
N LEU A 500 -9.74 12.19 1.23
CA LEU A 500 -8.93 12.90 0.24
C LEU A 500 -8.59 14.30 0.76
N PHE A 501 -7.35 14.71 0.58
CA PHE A 501 -6.87 16.05 0.94
C PHE A 501 -6.34 16.74 -0.31
N GLU A 502 -7.00 17.82 -0.74
CA GLU A 502 -6.60 18.61 -1.91
C GLU A 502 -6.19 17.73 -3.12
N THR A 503 -6.95 16.67 -3.35
CA THR A 503 -6.71 15.68 -4.40
C THR A 503 -7.91 15.65 -5.32
N THR A 504 -7.67 15.73 -6.62
CA THR A 504 -8.70 15.79 -7.66
C THR A 504 -8.41 14.76 -8.76
N GLU A 505 -9.30 14.63 -9.74
CA GLU A 505 -9.12 13.67 -10.84
C GLU A 505 -7.82 13.94 -11.62
N ARG A 506 -7.39 15.20 -11.67
CA ARG A 506 -6.10 15.63 -12.24
C ARG A 506 -4.90 14.87 -11.65
N ASP A 507 -4.98 14.45 -10.40
CA ASP A 507 -3.90 13.77 -9.68
C ASP A 507 -3.80 12.27 -9.98
N ILE A 508 -4.72 11.74 -10.79
CA ILE A 508 -4.70 10.36 -11.29
C ILE A 508 -4.87 10.26 -12.81
N ALA A 509 -5.34 11.32 -13.47
CA ALA A 509 -5.59 11.35 -14.90
C ALA A 509 -4.28 11.16 -15.70
N TYR A 510 -4.33 10.29 -16.70
CA TYR A 510 -3.22 10.07 -17.61
C TYR A 510 -2.96 11.32 -18.47
N ASP A 511 -1.75 11.86 -18.35
CA ASP A 511 -1.30 13.05 -19.06
C ASP A 511 -0.21 12.73 -20.10
N HIS A 512 0.83 11.97 -19.73
CA HIS A 512 1.89 11.57 -20.66
C HIS A 512 2.52 10.24 -20.29
N ASP A 513 3.30 9.66 -21.20
CA ASP A 513 4.02 8.41 -20.97
C ASP A 513 5.42 8.64 -20.40
N MET A 514 5.84 7.78 -19.48
CA MET A 514 7.25 7.51 -19.19
C MET A 514 7.47 6.00 -19.14
N PHE A 515 6.98 5.29 -20.16
CA PHE A 515 6.72 3.84 -20.16
C PHE A 515 5.50 3.44 -19.29
N VAL A 516 5.39 4.01 -18.10
CA VAL A 516 4.22 3.98 -17.20
C VAL A 516 3.39 5.28 -17.34
N PRO A 517 2.12 5.30 -16.90
CA PRO A 517 1.29 6.50 -16.97
C PRO A 517 1.81 7.56 -16.01
N MET A 518 1.88 8.80 -16.49
CA MET A 518 2.22 9.96 -15.69
C MET A 518 1.04 10.93 -15.63
N THR A 519 0.89 11.59 -14.49
CA THR A 519 -0.12 12.62 -14.26
C THR A 519 0.38 13.99 -14.69
N GLU A 520 -0.51 14.97 -14.64
CA GLU A 520 -0.16 16.34 -15.02
C GLU A 520 0.98 16.90 -14.17
N LYS A 521 1.81 17.74 -14.80
CA LYS A 521 2.92 18.40 -14.12
C LYS A 521 2.42 19.20 -12.92
N GLY A 522 3.03 18.95 -11.76
CA GLY A 522 2.70 19.61 -10.50
C GLY A 522 1.64 18.90 -9.66
N SER A 523 1.12 17.75 -10.10
CA SER A 523 0.37 16.85 -9.23
C SER A 523 1.22 16.46 -8.01
N LYS A 524 0.57 16.32 -6.86
CA LYS A 524 1.18 15.87 -5.61
C LYS A 524 0.80 14.42 -5.27
N GLY A 525 0.25 13.69 -6.24
CA GLY A 525 -0.27 12.35 -6.06
C GLY A 525 -1.60 12.32 -5.31
N VAL A 526 -1.99 11.12 -4.86
CA VAL A 526 -3.28 10.90 -4.17
C VAL A 526 -3.07 11.17 -2.69
N ARG A 527 -3.22 12.43 -2.30
CA ARG A 527 -3.01 12.87 -0.92
C ARG A 527 -4.22 12.55 -0.06
N VAL A 528 -3.96 11.92 1.08
CA VAL A 528 -4.99 11.52 2.03
C VAL A 528 -4.64 11.95 3.45
N THR A 529 -5.66 12.12 4.27
CA THR A 529 -5.57 12.15 5.73
C THR A 529 -6.29 10.93 6.30
N ILE A 530 -5.83 10.47 7.46
CA ILE A 530 -6.50 9.44 8.23
C ILE A 530 -7.20 10.14 9.37
N ASP A 531 -8.52 10.07 9.49
CA ASP A 531 -9.27 10.66 10.58
C ASP A 531 -9.22 9.75 11.80
N LYS A 532 -8.85 10.31 12.95
CA LYS A 532 -9.11 9.67 14.24
C LYS A 532 -10.60 9.73 14.49
N ARG A 533 -11.34 8.67 14.14
CA ARG A 533 -12.74 8.58 14.55
C ARG A 533 -12.85 8.32 16.05
N PHE A 534 -12.85 9.40 16.81
CA PHE A 534 -13.87 9.60 17.85
C PHE A 534 -14.62 10.94 17.69
N THR A 535 -14.40 11.67 16.59
CA THR A 535 -15.03 12.97 16.32
C THR A 535 -15.24 13.18 14.81
N GLU A 536 -16.42 13.66 14.41
CA GLU A 536 -16.65 14.30 13.11
C GLU A 536 -16.85 15.82 13.34
N GLY A 537 -16.01 16.71 12.80
CA GLY A 537 -16.28 18.16 12.72
C GLY A 537 -15.17 19.11 13.22
N PRO A 538 -15.13 20.39 12.75
CA PRO A 538 -14.23 21.43 13.24
C PRO A 538 -14.77 22.09 14.53
N GLY A 539 -14.14 21.77 15.66
CA GLY A 539 -14.51 22.32 16.98
C GLY A 539 -14.28 23.83 17.16
N GLY A 540 -14.77 24.35 18.29
CA GLY A 540 -14.64 25.74 18.72
C GLY A 540 -13.30 26.07 19.38
N GLU A 541 -13.15 27.30 19.84
CA GLU A 541 -11.90 27.86 20.36
C GLU A 541 -12.01 28.22 21.85
N PHE A 542 -10.98 27.95 22.63
CA PHE A 542 -10.89 28.42 24.01
C PHE A 542 -10.19 29.78 24.04
N ILE A 543 -10.85 30.80 24.58
CA ILE A 543 -10.35 32.18 24.68
C ILE A 543 -10.31 32.57 26.15
N TYR A 544 -9.23 33.22 26.57
CA TYR A 544 -9.15 33.82 27.90
C TYR A 544 -9.97 35.11 27.93
N GLU A 545 -10.96 35.16 28.81
CA GLU A 545 -11.71 36.37 29.11
C GLU A 545 -10.85 37.35 29.94
N PRO A 546 -11.20 38.65 29.98
CA PRO A 546 -10.42 39.68 30.69
C PRO A 546 -10.22 39.42 32.20
N ASP A 547 -11.02 38.55 32.80
CA ASP A 547 -10.91 38.12 34.20
C ASP A 547 -9.98 36.89 34.39
N ALA A 548 -9.23 36.52 33.34
CA ALA A 548 -8.35 35.36 33.27
C ALA A 548 -9.07 34.00 33.35
N THR A 549 -10.39 33.95 33.18
CA THR A 549 -11.12 32.69 33.02
C THR A 549 -11.03 32.19 31.57
N LEU A 550 -10.70 30.91 31.41
CA LEU A 550 -10.63 30.28 30.09
C LEU A 550 -12.03 29.84 29.67
N LYS A 551 -12.60 30.46 28.64
CA LYS A 551 -13.98 30.21 28.20
C LYS A 551 -13.99 29.61 26.79
N TYR A 552 -14.75 28.55 26.60
CA TYR A 552 -14.96 27.93 25.30
C TYR A 552 -15.99 28.71 24.50
N HIS A 553 -15.63 29.11 23.28
CA HIS A 553 -16.51 29.77 22.32
C HIS A 553 -16.89 28.79 21.22
N LEU A 554 -18.20 28.60 21.06
CA LEU A 554 -18.80 27.67 20.11
C LEU A 554 -18.54 28.14 18.66
N SER A 555 -18.10 27.23 17.79
CA SER A 555 -18.00 27.45 16.33
C SER A 555 -19.30 27.15 15.59
N GLY A 556 -20.24 26.41 16.20
CA GLY A 556 -21.45 25.89 15.56
C GLY A 556 -21.22 24.64 14.70
N GLY A 557 -19.98 24.13 14.65
CA GLY A 557 -19.57 22.88 13.98
C GLY A 557 -18.97 21.87 14.96
N GLU A 558 -19.35 21.97 16.25
CA GLU A 558 -18.77 21.17 17.32
C GLU A 558 -18.85 19.68 17.00
N PRO A 559 -17.74 18.94 17.18
CA PRO A 559 -17.77 17.53 16.90
C PRO A 559 -18.72 16.81 17.87
N MET A 560 -19.52 15.91 17.32
CA MET A 560 -20.31 14.99 18.12
C MET A 560 -19.36 14.00 18.80
N LEU A 561 -19.08 14.26 20.09
CA LEU A 561 -18.20 13.44 20.92
C LEU A 561 -18.95 12.20 21.40
N TYR A 562 -18.64 11.04 20.81
CA TYR A 562 -18.99 9.77 21.42
C TYR A 562 -17.89 9.40 22.42
N ALA A 563 -18.11 9.75 23.68
CA ALA A 563 -17.28 9.21 24.75
C ALA A 563 -17.43 7.68 24.76
N GLY A 564 -16.32 6.96 24.64
CA GLY A 564 -16.30 5.50 24.73
C GLY A 564 -14.96 5.01 25.24
N SER A 565 -14.98 3.93 26.02
CA SER A 565 -13.79 3.08 26.21
C SER A 565 -13.82 1.94 25.20
N SER A 566 -12.76 1.14 25.09
CA SER A 566 -12.73 -0.11 24.31
C SER A 566 -13.86 -1.09 24.67
N ARG A 567 -14.58 -0.85 25.78
CA ARG A 567 -15.72 -1.64 26.27
C ARG A 567 -17.09 -1.11 25.83
N GLY A 568 -17.13 -0.04 25.03
CA GLY A 568 -18.38 0.63 24.68
C GLY A 568 -19.07 1.28 25.88
N ILE A 569 -18.34 1.66 26.93
CA ILE A 569 -18.89 2.39 28.08
C ILE A 569 -17.83 3.38 28.55
N PRO A 570 -18.10 4.68 28.70
CA PRO A 570 -17.15 5.61 29.29
C PRO A 570 -16.67 5.13 30.67
N ASN A 571 -15.39 5.36 30.97
CA ASN A 571 -14.95 5.23 32.35
C ASN A 571 -15.73 6.22 33.21
N ARG A 572 -16.09 5.79 34.42
CA ARG A 572 -16.81 6.67 35.35
C ARG A 572 -15.98 7.92 35.62
N ALA A 573 -16.62 9.09 35.64
CA ALA A 573 -15.93 10.35 35.80
C ALA A 573 -15.39 10.52 37.23
N ARG A 574 -14.52 11.51 37.40
CA ARG A 574 -13.90 11.82 38.70
C ARG A 574 -14.87 12.64 39.55
N PRO A 575 -15.12 12.29 40.83
CA PRO A 575 -16.01 13.08 41.68
C PRO A 575 -15.40 14.45 41.99
N GLU A 576 -16.26 15.42 42.29
CA GLU A 576 -15.83 16.71 42.82
C GLU A 576 -15.10 16.49 44.16
N ASN A 577 -13.96 17.17 44.32
CA ASN A 577 -13.09 17.01 45.47
C ASN A 577 -13.42 18.05 46.53
N ASP A 578 -14.35 17.71 47.43
CA ASP A 578 -14.79 18.57 48.53
C ASP A 578 -13.98 18.35 49.82
N LYS A 579 -13.03 17.42 49.78
CA LYS A 579 -12.07 17.17 50.87
C LYS A 579 -10.93 18.19 50.85
N GLY A 580 -10.77 18.92 51.95
CA GLY A 580 -9.57 19.71 52.25
C GLY A 580 -8.36 18.84 52.66
N VAL A 581 -7.27 19.48 53.08
CA VAL A 581 -6.00 18.81 53.45
C VAL A 581 -6.16 17.76 54.57
N ASP A 582 -7.18 17.91 55.43
CA ASP A 582 -7.44 17.00 56.56
C ASP A 582 -8.38 15.82 56.21
N GLY A 583 -8.84 15.72 54.95
CA GLY A 583 -9.87 14.76 54.52
C GLY A 583 -9.38 13.41 54.00
N TYR A 584 -8.07 13.14 54.03
CA TYR A 584 -7.48 11.91 53.45
C TYR A 584 -7.85 10.65 54.23
N HIS A 585 -8.20 9.58 53.51
CA HIS A 585 -8.40 8.26 54.12
C HIS A 585 -7.06 7.65 54.54
N SER A 586 -6.91 7.33 55.84
CA SER A 586 -5.79 6.53 56.33
C SER A 586 -6.10 5.03 56.22
N PRO A 587 -5.26 4.24 55.51
CA PRO A 587 -5.47 2.81 55.34
C PRO A 587 -5.54 2.07 56.69
N ILE A 588 -6.55 1.20 56.87
CA ILE A 588 -6.64 0.32 58.05
C ILE A 588 -6.40 -1.15 57.73
N ILE A 589 -6.49 -1.55 56.45
CA ILE A 589 -6.23 -2.91 55.98
C ILE A 589 -4.87 -2.95 55.26
N LEU A 590 -4.64 -2.07 54.27
CA LEU A 590 -3.35 -1.93 53.59
C LEU A 590 -2.41 -1.01 54.39
N THR A 591 -2.12 -1.39 55.63
CA THR A 591 -1.28 -0.63 56.56
C THR A 591 0.22 -0.71 56.24
N ASP A 592 1.03 0.18 56.82
CA ASP A 592 2.49 0.14 56.71
C ASP A 592 3.09 -1.21 57.16
N ASN A 593 2.49 -1.86 58.15
CA ASN A 593 2.89 -3.20 58.58
C ASN A 593 2.69 -4.26 57.49
N LYS A 594 1.62 -4.14 56.68
CA LYS A 594 1.38 -5.02 55.53
C LYS A 594 2.33 -4.71 54.38
N LEU A 595 2.65 -3.44 54.15
CA LEU A 595 3.66 -3.03 53.15
C LEU A 595 5.05 -3.58 53.52
N ALA A 596 5.47 -3.44 54.78
CA ALA A 596 6.72 -4.00 55.28
C ALA A 596 6.75 -5.54 55.22
N TYR A 597 5.60 -6.20 55.35
CA TYR A 597 5.49 -7.64 55.09
C TYR A 597 5.74 -7.99 53.62
N PHE A 598 5.12 -7.27 52.68
CA PHE A 598 5.32 -7.47 51.24
C PHE A 598 6.76 -7.22 50.79
N GLN A 599 7.38 -6.15 51.29
CA GLN A 599 8.79 -5.83 51.01
C GLN A 599 9.73 -6.93 51.51
N ARG A 600 9.53 -7.44 52.75
CA ARG A 600 10.31 -8.59 53.26
C ARG A 600 10.14 -9.83 52.39
N LYS A 601 8.93 -10.08 51.91
CA LYS A 601 8.61 -11.23 51.06
C LYS A 601 9.29 -11.12 49.67
N ALA A 602 9.30 -9.92 49.09
CA ALA A 602 10.02 -9.62 47.85
C ALA A 602 11.53 -9.84 47.97
N ASN A 603 12.14 -9.37 49.07
CA ASN A 603 13.57 -9.53 49.34
C ASN A 603 14.01 -10.99 49.61
N GLN A 604 13.07 -11.91 49.86
CA GLN A 604 13.33 -13.35 50.08
C GLN A 604 13.11 -14.20 48.82
N GLU A 605 13.16 -13.60 47.63
CA GLU A 605 12.92 -14.24 46.32
C GLU A 605 11.54 -14.92 46.19
N LYS A 606 10.57 -14.54 47.04
CA LYS A 606 9.16 -14.99 46.95
C LYS A 606 8.22 -13.79 46.87
N PRO A 607 8.32 -12.94 45.84
CA PRO A 607 7.54 -11.73 45.74
C PRO A 607 6.03 -12.00 45.81
N PRO A 608 5.25 -11.11 46.47
CA PRO A 608 3.82 -11.26 46.59
C PRO A 608 3.11 -11.23 45.23
N SER A 609 2.00 -11.96 45.14
CA SER A 609 1.12 -11.92 43.96
C SER A 609 0.14 -10.76 44.06
N PHE A 610 0.16 -9.87 43.07
CA PHE A 610 -0.78 -8.77 42.96
C PHE A 610 -2.23 -9.27 43.03
N SER A 611 -2.62 -10.24 42.20
CA SER A 611 -4.00 -10.72 42.14
C SER A 611 -4.47 -11.45 43.40
N LYS A 612 -3.58 -12.16 44.10
CA LYS A 612 -3.95 -13.01 45.25
C LYS A 612 -3.75 -12.33 46.60
N GLU A 613 -2.82 -11.38 46.72
CA GLU A 613 -2.38 -10.84 48.00
C GLU A 613 -2.55 -9.33 48.12
N ILE A 614 -2.39 -8.56 47.04
CA ILE A 614 -2.45 -7.09 47.09
C ILE A 614 -3.84 -6.58 46.67
N LYS A 615 -4.33 -7.02 45.51
CA LYS A 615 -5.64 -6.66 44.94
C LYS A 615 -6.81 -6.90 45.91
N PRO A 616 -6.89 -8.02 46.65
CA PRO A 616 -7.97 -8.21 47.63
C PRO A 616 -7.96 -7.18 48.76
N LEU A 617 -6.78 -6.74 49.21
CA LEU A 617 -6.65 -5.71 50.26
C LEU A 617 -7.10 -4.34 49.76
N ILE A 618 -6.76 -3.99 48.52
CA ILE A 618 -7.22 -2.74 47.88
C ILE A 618 -8.76 -2.71 47.83
N PHE A 619 -9.38 -3.81 47.41
CA PHE A 619 -10.84 -3.91 47.37
C PHE A 619 -11.47 -3.86 48.76
N ARG A 620 -10.85 -4.48 49.76
CA ARG A 620 -11.34 -4.44 51.14
C ARG A 620 -11.26 -3.03 51.73
N GLU A 621 -10.19 -2.29 51.44
CA GLU A 621 -10.03 -0.91 51.90
C GLU A 621 -11.12 0.00 51.33
N ARG A 622 -11.41 -0.16 50.03
CA ARG A 622 -12.52 0.52 49.36
C ARG A 622 -13.88 0.16 49.95
N GLU A 623 -14.13 -1.13 50.14
CA GLU A 623 -15.38 -1.63 50.73
C GLU A 623 -15.58 -1.08 52.15
N TYR A 624 -14.51 -1.03 52.95
CA TYR A 624 -14.55 -0.46 54.28
C TYR A 624 -15.01 0.99 54.26
N VAL A 625 -14.47 1.83 53.36
CA VAL A 625 -14.87 3.24 53.28
C VAL A 625 -16.33 3.39 52.84
N TYR A 626 -16.80 2.58 51.89
CA TYR A 626 -18.19 2.59 51.47
C TYR A 626 -19.15 2.28 52.62
N TYR A 627 -18.96 1.15 53.31
CA TYR A 627 -19.83 0.76 54.40
C TYR A 627 -19.65 1.65 55.63
N LYS A 628 -18.44 2.13 55.91
CA LYS A 628 -18.22 3.15 56.94
C LYS A 628 -19.08 4.38 56.67
N MET A 629 -19.09 4.86 55.43
CA MET A 629 -19.91 6.02 55.05
C MET A 629 -21.40 5.71 55.18
N LEU A 630 -21.85 4.55 54.67
CA LEU A 630 -23.24 4.10 54.77
C LEU A 630 -23.73 4.04 56.22
N LEU A 631 -22.95 3.40 57.10
CA LEU A 631 -23.27 3.29 58.52
C LEU A 631 -23.22 4.65 59.22
N THR A 632 -22.29 5.53 58.84
CA THR A 632 -22.21 6.90 59.37
C THR A 632 -23.46 7.71 58.99
N GLN A 633 -23.91 7.61 57.73
CA GLN A 633 -25.15 8.25 57.27
C GLN A 633 -26.39 7.72 57.99
N ARG A 634 -26.36 6.45 58.43
CA ARG A 634 -27.42 5.82 59.23
C ARG A 634 -27.29 6.07 60.74
N GLY A 635 -26.25 6.79 61.19
CA GLY A 635 -25.99 7.03 62.62
C GLY A 635 -25.66 5.76 63.40
N GLN A 636 -25.12 4.72 62.76
CA GLN A 636 -24.82 3.43 63.37
C GLN A 636 -23.37 3.37 63.92
N ASP A 637 -23.15 2.53 64.93
CA ASP A 637 -21.82 2.31 65.50
C ASP A 637 -20.92 1.56 64.51
N LEU A 638 -19.71 2.11 64.31
CA LEU A 638 -18.71 1.61 63.38
C LEU A 638 -17.82 0.53 64.00
N THR A 639 -17.83 0.37 65.34
CA THR A 639 -16.89 -0.50 66.06
C THR A 639 -17.03 -1.96 65.63
N GLY A 640 -18.27 -2.46 65.54
CA GLY A 640 -18.57 -3.82 65.08
C GLY A 640 -18.12 -4.05 63.62
N PHE A 641 -18.43 -3.11 62.72
CA PHE A 641 -18.03 -3.22 61.32
C PHE A 641 -16.52 -3.13 61.12
N ARG A 642 -15.82 -2.27 61.88
CA ARG A 642 -14.36 -2.17 61.85
C ARG A 642 -13.70 -3.48 62.25
N HIS A 643 -14.17 -4.13 63.31
CA HIS A 643 -13.67 -5.44 63.72
C HIS A 643 -13.93 -6.51 62.64
N LEU A 644 -15.12 -6.46 62.04
CA LEU A 644 -15.52 -7.38 60.97
C LEU A 644 -14.65 -7.24 59.70
N ALA A 645 -14.35 -6.00 59.28
CA ALA A 645 -13.47 -5.74 58.14
C ALA A 645 -12.03 -6.22 58.38
N LEU A 646 -11.51 -6.06 59.61
CA LEU A 646 -10.15 -6.49 59.97
C LEU A 646 -10.00 -8.01 60.10
N SER A 647 -11.07 -8.72 60.44
CA SER A 647 -11.10 -10.19 60.55
C SER A 647 -11.20 -10.92 59.20
N HIS A 648 -11.62 -10.22 58.14
CA HIS A 648 -11.79 -10.78 56.79
C HIS A 648 -10.99 -9.99 55.72
N PRO A 649 -9.66 -9.85 55.84
CA PRO A 649 -8.88 -9.00 54.94
C PRO A 649 -8.80 -9.52 53.50
N TYR A 650 -8.85 -10.84 53.28
CA TYR A 650 -8.68 -11.46 51.96
C TYR A 650 -9.96 -12.10 51.40
N THR A 651 -11.02 -12.25 52.19
CA THR A 651 -12.24 -12.96 51.83
C THR A 651 -13.47 -12.08 52.04
N PRO A 652 -14.51 -12.17 51.18
CA PRO A 652 -15.76 -11.44 51.40
C PRO A 652 -16.35 -11.74 52.77
N VAL A 653 -16.77 -10.69 53.49
CA VAL A 653 -17.53 -10.84 54.72
C VAL A 653 -18.84 -11.58 54.41
N PRO A 654 -19.17 -12.66 55.13
CA PRO A 654 -20.44 -13.35 54.97
C PRO A 654 -21.64 -12.44 55.19
N GLN A 655 -22.71 -12.60 54.37
CA GLN A 655 -23.89 -11.74 54.43
C GLN A 655 -24.51 -11.65 55.83
N HIS A 656 -24.63 -12.79 56.52
CA HIS A 656 -25.21 -12.85 57.86
C HIS A 656 -24.43 -12.03 58.91
N GLN A 657 -23.13 -11.79 58.71
CA GLN A 657 -22.32 -10.96 59.61
C GLN A 657 -22.44 -9.47 59.26
N LEU A 658 -22.63 -9.13 57.98
CA LEU A 658 -22.92 -7.77 57.53
C LEU A 658 -24.29 -7.30 58.06
N GLU A 659 -25.28 -8.20 58.06
CA GLU A 659 -26.62 -7.91 58.59
C GLU A 659 -26.59 -7.60 60.10
N GLN A 660 -25.72 -8.26 60.87
CA GLN A 660 -25.53 -8.00 62.31
C GLN A 660 -25.00 -6.59 62.60
N VAL A 661 -24.34 -5.95 61.64
CA VAL A 661 -23.80 -4.58 61.76
C VAL A 661 -24.61 -3.57 60.97
N GLY A 662 -25.82 -3.93 60.49
CA GLY A 662 -26.75 -2.99 59.85
C GLY A 662 -26.59 -2.84 58.33
N ILE A 663 -25.88 -3.75 57.67
CA ILE A 663 -25.69 -3.77 56.20
C ILE A 663 -26.57 -4.87 55.60
N SER A 664 -27.63 -4.47 54.89
CA SER A 664 -28.58 -5.40 54.28
C SER A 664 -28.02 -6.04 53.01
N LYS A 665 -28.79 -6.97 52.42
CA LYS A 665 -28.44 -7.57 51.13
C LYS A 665 -28.49 -6.55 49.98
N ASP A 666 -29.38 -5.56 50.07
CA ASP A 666 -29.54 -4.52 49.04
C ASP A 666 -28.41 -3.48 49.09
N ASP A 667 -27.77 -3.34 50.26
CA ASP A 667 -26.60 -2.47 50.44
C ASP A 667 -25.31 -3.08 49.88
N ARG A 668 -25.32 -4.36 49.51
CA ARG A 668 -24.12 -5.11 49.17
C ARG A 668 -23.64 -4.79 47.76
N GLU A 669 -22.53 -4.07 47.69
CA GLU A 669 -21.94 -3.65 46.43
C GLU A 669 -20.98 -4.69 45.84
N SER A 670 -20.98 -4.80 44.50
CA SER A 670 -20.04 -5.67 43.77
C SER A 670 -18.90 -4.85 43.15
N TRP A 671 -17.76 -4.84 43.85
CA TRP A 671 -16.63 -3.97 43.50
C TRP A 671 -15.96 -4.29 42.17
N GLU A 672 -16.00 -5.55 41.73
CA GLU A 672 -15.48 -5.95 40.42
C GLU A 672 -16.34 -5.40 39.28
N HIS A 673 -17.67 -5.37 39.44
CA HIS A 673 -18.59 -4.75 38.47
C HIS A 673 -18.48 -3.23 38.46
N SER A 674 -18.26 -2.61 39.63
CA SER A 674 -18.09 -1.15 39.74
C SER A 674 -16.83 -0.62 39.02
N LEU A 675 -15.75 -1.41 38.96
CA LEU A 675 -14.52 -1.06 38.21
C LEU A 675 -14.55 -1.49 36.74
N ARG A 676 -15.48 -2.37 36.38
CA ARG A 676 -15.62 -2.91 35.02
C ARG A 676 -17.10 -2.87 34.65
N PRO A 677 -17.65 -1.69 34.33
CA PRO A 677 -19.00 -1.63 33.83
C PRO A 677 -19.07 -2.50 32.57
N ARG A 678 -20.11 -3.32 32.47
CA ARG A 678 -20.38 -4.21 31.35
C ARG A 678 -21.73 -3.86 30.76
N ILE A 679 -21.83 -3.96 29.44
CA ILE A 679 -23.11 -3.93 28.76
C ILE A 679 -23.86 -5.20 29.21
N PRO A 680 -25.12 -5.09 29.66
CA PRO A 680 -25.90 -6.27 30.02
C PRO A 680 -25.91 -7.28 28.87
N GLU A 681 -25.68 -8.56 29.14
CA GLU A 681 -25.61 -9.61 28.09
C GLU A 681 -26.91 -9.74 27.29
N THR A 682 -28.02 -9.26 27.86
CA THR A 682 -29.36 -9.24 27.24
C THR A 682 -29.68 -7.93 26.50
N MET A 683 -28.72 -7.01 26.37
CA MET A 683 -28.94 -5.70 25.76
C MET A 683 -29.00 -5.79 24.22
N GLU A 684 -30.18 -5.55 23.66
CA GLU A 684 -30.33 -5.34 22.22
C GLU A 684 -29.69 -4.02 21.78
N TYR A 685 -29.07 -4.01 20.59
CA TYR A 685 -28.39 -2.85 20.00
C TYR A 685 -29.24 -1.57 20.00
N ARG A 686 -30.53 -1.68 19.67
CA ARG A 686 -31.48 -0.55 19.65
C ARG A 686 -31.68 0.12 21.02
N ASN A 687 -31.43 -0.60 22.12
CA ASN A 687 -31.63 -0.13 23.48
C ASN A 687 -30.34 0.43 24.11
N TYR A 688 -29.19 0.25 23.46
CA TYR A 688 -27.89 0.67 23.97
C TYR A 688 -27.80 2.19 24.16
N GLN A 689 -28.36 2.98 23.24
CA GLN A 689 -28.36 4.44 23.34
C GLN A 689 -29.11 4.93 24.58
N GLN A 690 -30.30 4.38 24.85
CA GLN A 690 -31.06 4.76 26.04
C GLN A 690 -30.34 4.32 27.31
N TRP A 691 -29.77 3.12 27.31
CA TRP A 691 -29.04 2.60 28.46
C TRP A 691 -27.79 3.41 28.78
N ILE A 692 -27.00 3.80 27.77
CA ILE A 692 -25.76 4.56 27.99
C ILE A 692 -26.05 5.97 28.51
N ILE A 693 -27.15 6.59 28.07
CA ILE A 693 -27.61 7.88 28.60
C ILE A 693 -27.96 7.73 30.07
N LEU A 694 -28.80 6.74 30.43
CA LEU A 694 -29.17 6.48 31.83
C LEU A 694 -27.94 6.14 32.70
N HIS A 695 -26.98 5.41 32.15
CA HIS A 695 -25.73 5.09 32.82
C HIS A 695 -24.90 6.34 33.13
N LEU A 696 -24.79 7.26 32.16
CA LEU A 696 -24.06 8.51 32.32
C LEU A 696 -24.79 9.50 33.23
N GLU A 697 -26.12 9.56 33.19
CA GLU A 697 -26.93 10.34 34.12
C GLU A 697 -26.78 9.83 35.56
N GLU A 698 -26.79 8.52 35.76
CA GLU A 698 -26.51 7.91 37.07
C GLU A 698 -25.10 8.26 37.56
N ASP A 699 -24.09 8.09 36.72
CA ASP A 699 -22.72 8.44 37.11
C ASP A 699 -22.61 9.93 37.43
N SER A 700 -23.15 10.82 36.60
CA SER A 700 -23.19 12.26 36.84
C SER A 700 -23.88 12.62 38.16
N ARG A 701 -25.00 11.96 38.50
CA ARG A 701 -25.71 12.20 39.75
C ARG A 701 -24.89 11.78 40.97
N GLN A 702 -24.20 10.64 40.89
CA GLN A 702 -23.31 10.17 41.95
C GLN A 702 -22.08 11.08 42.12
N LEU A 703 -21.62 11.72 41.05
CA LEU A 703 -20.49 12.67 41.09
C LEU A 703 -20.86 13.99 41.76
N ALA A 704 -22.08 14.48 41.52
CA ALA A 704 -22.60 15.70 42.13
C ALA A 704 -22.78 15.60 43.66
N LEU A 705 -22.77 14.38 44.23
CA LEU A 705 -22.78 14.17 45.68
C LEU A 705 -21.41 14.42 46.33
N GLY A 706 -20.36 14.64 45.54
CA GLY A 706 -19.01 14.90 46.02
C GLY A 706 -18.36 13.69 46.70
N ASN A 707 -17.05 13.76 46.96
CA ASN A 707 -16.33 12.71 47.68
C ASN A 707 -16.49 12.76 49.21
N ARG A 708 -17.28 13.71 49.73
CA ARG A 708 -17.64 13.83 51.16
C ARG A 708 -18.92 13.08 51.50
N ASP A 709 -19.97 13.26 50.71
CA ASP A 709 -21.31 12.77 51.01
C ASP A 709 -21.76 11.62 50.08
N GLY A 710 -21.14 11.48 48.90
CA GLY A 710 -21.41 10.37 47.98
C GLY A 710 -20.73 9.06 48.39
N LEU A 711 -21.52 8.00 48.64
CA LEU A 711 -21.01 6.67 49.01
C LEU A 711 -20.01 6.10 47.98
N HIS A 712 -20.39 6.09 46.70
CA HIS A 712 -19.55 5.56 45.62
C HIS A 712 -18.38 6.48 45.26
N ALA A 713 -18.56 7.80 45.39
CA ALA A 713 -17.53 8.80 45.18
C ALA A 713 -16.43 8.69 46.24
N ALA A 714 -16.80 8.64 47.53
CA ALA A 714 -15.88 8.45 48.64
C ALA A 714 -15.10 7.13 48.51
N ALA A 715 -15.77 6.03 48.16
CA ALA A 715 -15.14 4.73 47.97
C ALA A 715 -14.16 4.71 46.77
N ARG A 716 -14.43 5.46 45.69
CA ARG A 716 -13.53 5.55 44.52
C ARG A 716 -12.28 6.39 44.85
N ASP A 717 -12.47 7.47 45.61
CA ASP A 717 -11.42 8.38 46.02
C ASP A 717 -10.35 7.70 46.90
N VAL A 718 -10.71 6.62 47.61
CA VAL A 718 -9.78 5.79 48.38
C VAL A 718 -8.57 5.35 47.54
N LEU A 719 -8.77 5.02 46.27
CA LEU A 719 -7.67 4.56 45.40
C LEU A 719 -6.60 5.63 45.20
N ARG A 720 -7.00 6.92 45.20
CA ARG A 720 -6.06 8.05 45.19
C ARG A 720 -5.34 8.13 46.53
N ASP A 721 -6.09 8.07 47.62
CA ASP A 721 -5.55 8.25 48.97
C ASP A 721 -4.54 7.13 49.33
N ILE A 722 -4.73 5.92 48.81
CA ILE A 722 -3.82 4.78 49.03
C ILE A 722 -2.83 4.54 47.87
N CYS A 723 -2.80 5.42 46.87
CA CYS A 723 -1.99 5.24 45.65
C CYS A 723 -0.51 5.04 45.99
N ASN A 724 0.03 5.85 46.90
CA ASN A 724 1.42 5.72 47.35
C ASN A 724 1.67 4.36 48.04
N SER A 725 0.73 3.89 48.87
CA SER A 725 0.80 2.57 49.50
C SER A 725 0.79 1.45 48.47
N ILE A 726 0.00 1.59 47.40
CA ILE A 726 -0.02 0.63 46.29
C ILE A 726 1.32 0.64 45.56
N LEU A 727 1.84 1.81 45.18
CA LEU A 727 3.13 1.95 44.49
C LEU A 727 4.27 1.34 45.32
N LEU A 728 4.32 1.61 46.62
CA LEU A 728 5.28 1.01 47.54
C LEU A 728 5.20 -0.53 47.62
N ALA A 729 4.05 -1.12 47.31
CA ALA A 729 3.87 -2.57 47.28
C ALA A 729 4.24 -3.22 45.93
N ILE A 730 4.29 -2.45 44.82
CA ILE A 730 4.41 -3.01 43.46
C ILE A 730 5.64 -2.54 42.67
N ASP A 731 6.24 -1.40 43.03
CA ASP A 731 7.46 -0.89 42.39
C ASP A 731 8.74 -1.48 43.00
N HIS A 732 9.87 -1.26 42.32
CA HIS A 732 11.21 -1.74 42.73
C HIS A 732 11.27 -3.25 43.06
N ASP A 733 10.88 -4.12 42.13
CA ASP A 733 10.83 -5.58 42.30
C ASP A 733 9.89 -6.07 43.44
N GLY A 734 8.99 -5.21 43.91
CA GLY A 734 8.00 -5.54 44.95
C GLY A 734 7.01 -6.65 44.58
N ILE A 735 6.85 -6.95 43.28
CA ILE A 735 6.11 -8.11 42.75
C ILE A 735 6.89 -8.77 41.60
N SER A 736 6.63 -10.04 41.30
CA SER A 736 7.28 -10.72 40.16
C SER A 736 6.86 -10.14 38.82
N GLY A 737 7.73 -10.23 37.80
CA GLY A 737 7.39 -9.84 36.42
C GLY A 737 6.14 -10.55 35.87
N HIS A 738 5.94 -11.83 36.22
CA HIS A 738 4.70 -12.55 35.91
C HIS A 738 3.48 -11.93 36.61
N SER A 739 3.59 -11.56 37.88
CA SER A 739 2.50 -10.90 38.60
C SER A 739 2.24 -9.46 38.11
N ARG A 740 3.23 -8.78 37.55
CA ARG A 740 3.04 -7.47 36.90
C ARG A 740 2.26 -7.66 35.59
N LYS A 741 2.74 -8.52 34.69
CA LYS A 741 2.13 -8.81 33.38
C LYS A 741 0.74 -9.47 33.46
N HIS A 742 0.54 -10.44 34.35
CA HIS A 742 -0.72 -11.18 34.43
C HIS A 742 -1.61 -10.76 35.60
N GLY A 743 -1.10 -9.94 36.52
CA GLY A 743 -1.86 -9.45 37.66
C GLY A 743 -2.30 -8.02 37.50
N ILE A 744 -1.38 -7.09 37.22
CA ILE A 744 -1.69 -5.67 37.03
C ILE A 744 -2.16 -5.45 35.60
N ASP A 745 -1.33 -5.78 34.62
CA ASP A 745 -1.65 -5.56 33.21
C ASP A 745 -2.91 -6.37 32.84
N ALA A 746 -3.00 -7.67 33.09
CA ALA A 746 -4.30 -8.36 32.83
C ALA A 746 -5.50 -7.87 33.68
N SER A 747 -5.29 -7.16 34.81
CA SER A 747 -6.40 -6.54 35.57
C SER A 747 -6.82 -5.17 35.04
N PHE A 748 -5.95 -4.44 34.35
CA PHE A 748 -6.20 -3.07 33.88
C PHE A 748 -6.04 -2.86 32.36
N THR A 749 -5.35 -3.77 31.67
CA THR A 749 -5.05 -3.83 30.22
C THR A 749 -5.50 -5.13 29.52
N ARG A 750 -6.33 -6.00 30.13
CA ARG A 750 -7.18 -6.89 29.30
C ARG A 750 -8.30 -6.04 28.69
N ASP A 751 -7.89 -5.38 27.61
CA ASP A 751 -8.56 -4.77 26.45
C ASP A 751 -7.63 -3.68 25.85
N SER A 752 -6.32 -3.94 25.72
CA SER A 752 -5.38 -3.14 24.91
C SER A 752 -5.34 -3.75 23.51
N ASN A 753 -6.14 -3.34 22.53
CA ASN A 753 -6.18 -2.02 21.85
C ASN A 753 -6.48 -0.78 22.71
N VAL A 754 -5.42 -0.10 23.14
CA VAL A 754 -5.32 1.37 23.22
C VAL A 754 -3.94 1.76 22.74
#